data_AF-A0A1Y1X985-F1
#
_entry.id   AF-A0A1Y1X985-F1
#
_cell.length_a   1.000
_cell.length_b   1.000
_cell.length_c   1.000
_cell.angle_alpha   90.00
_cell.angle_beta   90.00
_cell.angle_gamma   90.00
#
_symmetry.space_group_name_H-M   'P 1'
#
loop_
_entity.id
_entity.type
_entity.pdbx_description
1 polymer ?
#
loop_
_entity_poly.entity_id
_entity_poly.type
_entity_poly.pdbx_seq_one_letter_code
_entity_poly.pdbx_strand_id
1 'polypeptide(L)'
;MNNTDYIDCQWYYIGNYILNKLHSIGIKNIFGIPGDYVLDFVKSIEEYGDIKFINTCDENGAAVAADAYARLNKAGCLCITYGVGGLKTLNALANAYVEKSPVILISGAPPINVKTKYNDTHMLHHEVKKDNTQLKMLKEVTCYQAILSNPYTAINELDNAFEALKKYSQPIYVELPKDFTFKKAYLLKTLIPKKVFDTNFTSSLWEAASEIIHVIKNSKHALVLVGLEVDRFNLKRKVLEFIERTQIPFCSTIMGKSTFGENHLLFAGCYVGKMSNQEIYNYVENRDCCIMMGVQITDTVTGIFSSKKLLKNDDNIKLNMNGIQVNNHIYSNVNIQQILDLILSNEEFQDDINEIYYTRHAYRHPFPNESLSFDDNNDNKNDKKENLNKNKRDSITTAKEEIYFNNNNNNNDNSNSKKVMKTNLPSNFLKKIINFEPSNQPIRNENIYCIINRWINSNTTVICDVGDPSFGTYDLFIPTGAKYLNPAIYLSLGFGVPAALGACAAEPSRRTIAICGDGGFQMTCQELSAIARYHYRPIIIVLNNNGYTTEKGLDKGIKKANTIHSWNYEKLIELIGTGRYIGNIKTEKDLDLALYRCFDMTGALTFSIKEKEIKETIKVKEKIRKLQQLQQQQQQQNKNYHENRYNGNENDNEDNNNNNNNSDSDIDEMYKPFEEKVKINNDNGYINNNEFLTNLVDKIYCKEMGCLIPFDNYVKAYKERELSQNDYYKNYDNDEENKDNDKSKGKEKDEYEYENEYEYPYSYLYQKEQEKEKGKQRKKSLSNYLKLKSNYLTLIEIQLDELDMSYGSHRFITLSQKK
;
A
#
# COMPACT_ATOMS: atom_id res chain seq x y z
N MET A 1 -14.59 -20.92 61.14
CA MET A 1 -14.73 -19.99 60.00
C MET A 1 -13.36 -19.36 59.73
N ASN A 2 -12.52 -20.01 58.93
CA ASN A 2 -11.27 -19.45 58.41
C ASN A 2 -11.17 -19.93 56.96
N ASN A 3 -11.61 -19.09 56.03
CA ASN A 3 -11.25 -19.15 54.62
C ASN A 3 -11.45 -17.74 54.08
N THR A 4 -10.39 -16.94 54.15
CA THR A 4 -10.24 -15.72 53.37
C THR A 4 -9.94 -16.14 51.94
N ASP A 5 -10.97 -16.14 51.08
CA ASP A 5 -10.79 -16.24 49.64
C ASP A 5 -10.05 -14.97 49.16
N TYR A 6 -8.73 -15.07 49.02
CA TYR A 6 -7.95 -14.04 48.34
C TYR A 6 -8.37 -14.01 46.87
N ILE A 7 -9.11 -12.98 46.46
CA ILE A 7 -9.27 -12.66 45.04
C ILE A 7 -7.89 -12.23 44.56
N ASP A 8 -7.24 -13.06 43.75
CA ASP A 8 -5.97 -12.74 43.10
C ASP A 8 -6.20 -11.66 42.02
N CYS A 9 -6.29 -10.40 42.47
CA CYS A 9 -6.53 -9.23 41.63
C CYS A 9 -5.23 -8.81 40.94
N GLN A 10 -5.03 -9.27 39.72
CA GLN A 10 -4.00 -8.70 38.84
C GLN A 10 -4.32 -7.23 38.55
N TRP A 11 -3.32 -6.36 38.64
CA TRP A 11 -3.46 -4.93 38.33
C TRP A 11 -2.43 -4.50 37.28
N TYR A 12 -2.78 -3.49 36.51
CA TYR A 12 -1.93 -2.90 35.48
C TYR A 12 -1.93 -1.37 35.62
N TYR A 13 -0.83 -0.72 35.26
CA TYR A 13 -0.91 0.69 34.89
C TYR A 13 -1.71 0.81 33.60
N ILE A 14 -2.69 1.72 33.54
CA ILE A 14 -3.58 1.84 32.38
C ILE A 14 -2.79 2.07 31.09
N GLY A 15 -1.78 2.94 31.11
CA GLY A 15 -0.89 3.17 29.96
C GLY A 15 -0.23 1.87 29.49
N ASN A 16 0.36 1.10 30.40
CA ASN A 16 1.00 -0.18 30.07
C ASN A 16 0.00 -1.23 29.57
N TYR A 17 -1.23 -1.25 30.10
CA TYR A 17 -2.28 -2.14 29.61
C TYR A 17 -2.64 -1.83 28.16
N ILE A 18 -2.81 -0.55 27.82
CA ILE A 18 -3.05 -0.10 26.45
C ILE A 18 -1.88 -0.53 25.55
N LEU A 19 -0.64 -0.26 25.94
CA LEU A 19 0.56 -0.62 25.15
C LEU A 19 0.67 -2.14 24.94
N ASN A 20 0.42 -2.94 25.97
CA ASN A 20 0.40 -4.40 25.86
C ASN A 20 -0.68 -4.88 24.88
N LYS A 21 -1.88 -4.29 24.89
CA LYS A 21 -2.95 -4.62 23.94
C LYS A 21 -2.54 -4.24 22.50
N LEU A 22 -2.03 -3.03 22.29
CA LEU A 22 -1.52 -2.57 21.00
C LEU A 22 -0.42 -3.50 20.47
N HIS A 23 0.56 -3.84 21.31
CA HIS A 23 1.65 -4.74 20.95
C HIS A 23 1.12 -6.15 20.61
N SER A 24 0.18 -6.69 21.39
CA SER A 24 -0.41 -8.02 21.15
C SER A 24 -1.13 -8.15 19.80
N ILE A 25 -1.67 -7.05 19.28
CA ILE A 25 -2.28 -6.98 17.94
C ILE A 25 -1.28 -6.54 16.86
N GLY A 26 0.02 -6.50 17.17
CA GLY A 26 1.09 -6.27 16.20
C GLY A 26 1.33 -4.81 15.85
N ILE A 27 0.86 -3.85 16.65
CA ILE A 27 1.20 -2.43 16.45
C ILE A 27 2.64 -2.21 16.92
N LYS A 28 3.46 -1.67 16.02
CA LYS A 28 4.85 -1.28 16.28
C LYS A 28 5.07 0.23 16.15
N ASN A 29 4.12 0.94 15.55
CA ASN A 29 4.20 2.37 15.33
C ASN A 29 2.88 3.03 15.72
N ILE A 30 2.95 4.11 16.48
CA ILE A 30 1.82 4.98 16.84
C ILE A 30 2.09 6.34 16.22
N PHE A 31 1.16 6.87 15.44
CA PHE A 31 1.31 8.16 14.75
C PHE A 31 0.75 9.30 15.59
N GLY A 32 1.27 10.51 15.47
CA GLY A 32 0.60 11.67 16.04
C GLY A 32 1.51 12.82 16.40
N ILE A 33 0.93 13.75 17.15
CA ILE A 33 1.58 14.96 17.63
C ILE A 33 1.42 15.00 19.15
N PRO A 34 2.52 15.16 19.89
CA PRO A 34 2.43 15.27 21.34
C PRO A 34 1.70 16.56 21.73
N GLY A 35 0.93 16.48 22.81
CA GLY A 35 0.34 17.65 23.46
C GLY A 35 0.20 17.40 24.96
N ASP A 36 0.03 18.48 25.70
CA ASP A 36 0.15 18.53 27.17
C ASP A 36 -0.69 17.49 27.94
N TYR A 37 -1.88 17.13 27.43
CA TYR A 37 -2.76 16.12 28.02
C TYR A 37 -2.32 14.67 27.75
N VAL A 38 -1.48 14.42 26.75
CA VAL A 38 -1.07 13.06 26.36
C VAL A 38 0.42 12.75 26.61
N LEU A 39 1.21 13.74 27.06
CA LEU A 39 2.67 13.60 27.26
C LEU A 39 3.06 12.42 28.15
N ASP A 40 2.32 12.13 29.21
CA ASP A 40 2.62 11.01 30.10
C ASP A 40 2.51 9.66 29.38
N PHE A 41 1.54 9.53 28.46
CA PHE A 41 1.37 8.34 27.65
C PHE A 41 2.42 8.25 26.54
N VAL A 42 2.80 9.38 25.93
CA VAL A 42 3.93 9.44 24.98
C VAL A 42 5.23 9.00 25.65
N LYS A 43 5.50 9.47 26.87
CA LYS A 43 6.63 8.99 27.68
C LYS A 43 6.57 7.47 27.92
N SER A 44 5.38 6.95 28.22
CA SER A 44 5.19 5.49 28.39
C SER A 44 5.49 4.72 27.10
N ILE A 45 5.16 5.27 25.92
CA ILE A 45 5.52 4.67 24.62
C ILE A 45 7.04 4.61 24.45
N GLU A 46 7.74 5.71 24.74
CA GLU A 46 9.21 5.77 24.63
C GLU A 46 9.92 4.80 25.58
N GLU A 47 9.39 4.63 26.80
CA GLU A 47 9.91 3.70 27.80
C GLU A 47 9.59 2.22 27.49
N TYR A 48 8.53 1.94 26.71
CA TYR A 48 8.12 0.57 26.35
C TYR A 48 9.11 -0.12 25.40
N GLY A 49 9.79 0.63 24.53
CA GLY A 49 10.85 0.14 23.65
C GLY A 49 10.39 -0.59 22.37
N ASP A 50 9.35 -1.43 22.44
CA ASP A 50 8.88 -2.23 21.30
C ASP A 50 7.91 -1.48 20.36
N ILE A 51 7.36 -0.35 20.82
CA ILE A 51 6.47 0.52 20.05
C ILE A 51 7.15 1.88 19.87
N LYS A 52 7.15 2.37 18.62
CA LYS A 52 7.72 3.65 18.26
C LYS A 52 6.64 4.72 18.09
N PHE A 53 6.88 5.90 18.65
CA PHE A 53 6.09 7.08 18.34
C PHE A 53 6.60 7.75 17.04
N ILE A 54 5.71 7.88 16.06
CA ILE A 54 5.96 8.51 14.76
C ILE A 54 5.33 9.90 14.77
N ASN A 55 6.16 10.91 15.01
CA ASN A 55 5.78 12.31 14.94
C ASN A 55 5.39 12.69 13.51
N THR A 56 4.15 13.14 13.34
CA THR A 56 3.63 13.70 12.09
C THR A 56 3.65 15.23 12.12
N CYS A 57 3.31 15.87 11.00
CA CYS A 57 3.22 17.32 10.89
C CYS A 57 1.81 17.85 11.21
N ASP A 58 0.77 17.07 10.94
CA ASP A 58 -0.61 17.39 11.28
C ASP A 58 -1.37 16.15 11.84
N GLU A 59 -2.41 16.38 12.65
CA GLU A 59 -3.23 15.30 13.24
C GLU A 59 -4.10 14.58 12.19
N ASN A 60 -4.58 15.27 11.16
CA ASN A 60 -5.27 14.62 10.03
C ASN A 60 -4.28 13.73 9.25
N GLY A 61 -3.05 14.22 9.05
CA GLY A 61 -1.95 13.43 8.47
C GLY A 61 -1.64 12.17 9.29
N ALA A 62 -1.60 12.28 10.62
CA ALA A 62 -1.45 11.14 11.53
C ALA A 62 -2.56 10.11 11.38
N ALA A 63 -3.81 10.57 11.29
CA ALA A 63 -4.96 9.70 11.16
C ALA A 63 -4.98 8.97 9.81
N VAL A 64 -4.62 9.64 8.71
CA VAL A 64 -4.47 8.99 7.39
C VAL A 64 -3.30 7.99 7.39
N ALA A 65 -2.17 8.33 8.01
CA ALA A 65 -1.04 7.40 8.15
C ALA A 65 -1.43 6.17 8.98
N ALA A 66 -2.17 6.35 10.08
CA ALA A 66 -2.70 5.26 10.89
C ALA A 66 -3.69 4.39 10.11
N ASP A 67 -4.57 4.98 9.29
CA ASP A 67 -5.45 4.25 8.38
C ASP A 67 -4.65 3.40 7.38
N ALA A 68 -3.72 3.99 6.63
CA ALA A 68 -2.90 3.24 5.68
C ALA A 68 -2.06 2.13 6.35
N TYR A 69 -1.52 2.40 7.54
CA TYR A 69 -0.84 1.40 8.35
C TYR A 69 -1.80 0.27 8.75
N ALA A 70 -3.05 0.58 9.13
CA ALA A 70 -4.09 -0.41 9.47
C ALA A 70 -4.52 -1.28 8.27
N ARG A 71 -4.35 -0.80 7.03
CA ARG A 71 -4.66 -1.60 5.82
C ARG A 71 -3.55 -2.59 5.46
N LEU A 72 -2.36 -2.42 6.04
CA LEU A 72 -1.19 -3.29 5.82
C LEU A 72 -0.79 -4.09 7.07
N ASN A 73 -1.31 -3.69 8.22
CA ASN A 73 -1.15 -4.36 9.50
C ASN A 73 -2.52 -4.79 10.05
N LYS A 74 -2.58 -5.45 11.21
CA LYS A 74 -3.87 -5.83 11.83
C LYS A 74 -4.70 -4.62 12.32
N ALA A 75 -4.02 -3.54 12.68
CA ALA A 75 -4.61 -2.29 13.14
C ALA A 75 -3.60 -1.15 13.04
N GLY A 76 -4.12 0.07 13.03
CA GLY A 76 -3.34 1.31 13.14
C GLY A 76 -3.71 2.06 14.41
N CYS A 77 -2.79 2.86 14.93
CA CYS A 77 -3.04 3.66 16.12
C CYS A 77 -2.46 5.06 15.94
N LEU A 78 -3.24 6.05 16.39
CA LEU A 78 -2.78 7.42 16.53
C LEU A 78 -2.99 7.90 17.96
N CYS A 79 -2.12 8.80 18.39
CA CYS A 79 -2.09 9.37 19.72
C CYS A 79 -1.93 10.89 19.66
N ILE A 80 -2.94 11.62 20.16
CA ILE A 80 -3.08 13.08 20.01
C ILE A 80 -3.63 13.72 21.30
N THR A 81 -3.63 15.05 21.37
CA THR A 81 -4.19 15.80 22.52
C THR A 81 -5.69 16.12 22.37
N TYR A 82 -6.34 16.42 23.49
CA TYR A 82 -7.78 16.74 23.55
C TYR A 82 -8.14 17.96 22.70
N GLY A 83 -9.37 17.97 22.18
CA GLY A 83 -10.00 19.10 21.52
C GLY A 83 -9.37 19.40 20.17
N VAL A 84 -8.33 20.24 20.17
CA VAL A 84 -7.68 20.72 18.94
C VAL A 84 -7.11 19.57 18.10
N GLY A 85 -6.54 18.55 18.76
CA GLY A 85 -6.03 17.37 18.07
C GLY A 85 -7.17 16.45 17.61
N GLY A 86 -8.07 16.08 18.52
CA GLY A 86 -9.14 15.13 18.21
C GLY A 86 -10.08 15.60 17.11
N LEU A 87 -10.46 16.88 17.11
CA LEU A 87 -11.35 17.44 16.09
C LEU A 87 -10.71 17.51 14.70
N LYS A 88 -9.39 17.69 14.61
CA LYS A 88 -8.68 17.64 13.32
C LYS A 88 -8.65 16.25 12.69
N THR A 89 -8.80 15.19 13.49
CA THR A 89 -8.79 13.81 12.98
C THR A 89 -10.10 13.38 12.32
N LEU A 90 -11.19 14.15 12.47
CA LEU A 90 -12.55 13.73 12.08
C LEU A 90 -12.65 13.30 10.61
N ASN A 91 -12.07 14.05 9.67
CA ASN A 91 -12.14 13.76 8.25
C ASN A 91 -11.46 12.42 7.91
N ALA A 92 -10.24 12.21 8.41
CA ALA A 92 -9.51 10.96 8.24
C ALA A 92 -10.14 9.77 8.97
N LEU A 93 -10.76 9.98 10.13
CA LEU A 93 -11.48 8.91 10.84
C LEU A 93 -12.80 8.57 10.14
N ALA A 94 -13.50 9.54 9.55
CA ALA A 94 -14.65 9.27 8.70
C ALA A 94 -14.26 8.42 7.49
N ASN A 95 -13.13 8.74 6.85
CA ASN A 95 -12.54 7.91 5.80
C ASN A 95 -12.28 6.48 6.30
N ALA A 96 -11.53 6.32 7.39
CA ALA A 96 -11.24 5.01 7.97
C ALA A 96 -12.51 4.23 8.36
N TYR A 97 -13.57 4.92 8.80
CA TYR A 97 -14.83 4.31 9.20
C TYR A 97 -15.59 3.70 8.02
N VAL A 98 -15.73 4.43 6.91
CA VAL A 98 -16.43 3.92 5.73
C VAL A 98 -15.59 2.91 4.95
N GLU A 99 -14.26 3.00 5.04
CA GLU A 99 -13.28 2.09 4.45
C GLU A 99 -13.01 0.85 5.33
N LYS A 100 -13.76 0.71 6.42
CA LYS A 100 -13.64 -0.37 7.41
C LYS A 100 -12.19 -0.65 7.82
N SER A 101 -11.45 0.41 8.12
CA SER A 101 -10.08 0.33 8.64
C SER A 101 -10.10 0.31 10.18
N PRO A 102 -9.43 -0.67 10.83
CA PRO A 102 -9.34 -0.76 12.29
C PRO A 102 -8.32 0.23 12.85
N VAL A 103 -8.76 1.48 13.07
CA VAL A 103 -7.93 2.58 13.60
C VAL A 103 -8.23 2.86 15.08
N ILE A 104 -7.21 2.99 15.92
CA ILE A 104 -7.35 3.28 17.34
C ILE A 104 -6.91 4.73 17.58
N LEU A 105 -7.86 5.61 17.88
CA LEU A 105 -7.57 6.96 18.35
C LEU A 105 -7.39 6.97 19.87
N ILE A 106 -6.20 7.29 20.35
CA ILE A 106 -5.94 7.61 21.75
C ILE A 106 -5.85 9.13 21.88
N SER A 107 -6.83 9.74 22.55
CA SER A 107 -6.79 11.17 22.87
C SER A 107 -6.47 11.34 24.35
N GLY A 108 -5.37 12.03 24.64
CA GLY A 108 -5.15 12.55 25.99
C GLY A 108 -6.27 13.51 26.35
N ALA A 109 -6.70 13.52 27.61
CA ALA A 109 -7.80 14.36 28.08
C ALA A 109 -7.46 15.09 29.38
N PRO A 110 -8.19 16.17 29.72
CA PRO A 110 -7.99 16.85 30.98
C PRO A 110 -8.11 15.91 32.18
N PRO A 111 -7.31 16.13 33.25
CA PRO A 111 -7.36 15.29 34.45
C PRO A 111 -8.76 15.20 35.05
N ILE A 112 -9.16 14.02 35.53
CA ILE A 112 -10.50 13.82 36.12
C ILE A 112 -10.72 14.73 37.33
N ASN A 113 -9.73 14.87 38.21
CA ASN A 113 -9.82 15.75 39.37
C ASN A 113 -10.04 17.23 39.00
N VAL A 114 -9.46 17.69 37.88
CA VAL A 114 -9.64 19.04 37.35
C VAL A 114 -11.03 19.18 36.72
N LYS A 115 -11.44 18.23 35.88
CA LYS A 115 -12.81 18.19 35.32
C LYS A 115 -13.83 18.25 36.45
N THR A 116 -13.79 17.36 37.43
CA THR A 116 -14.76 17.33 38.55
C THR A 116 -14.79 18.63 39.36
N LYS A 117 -13.63 19.25 39.64
CA LYS A 117 -13.56 20.44 40.49
C LYS A 117 -14.04 21.71 39.79
N TYR A 118 -13.79 21.84 38.49
CA TYR A 118 -13.99 23.09 37.76
C TYR A 118 -15.03 23.01 36.64
N ASN A 119 -15.67 21.84 36.45
CA ASN A 119 -16.61 21.59 35.35
C ASN A 119 -17.65 22.69 35.17
N ASP A 120 -18.21 23.21 36.26
CA ASP A 120 -19.30 24.18 36.20
C ASP A 120 -18.82 25.63 36.19
N THR A 121 -17.57 25.88 36.60
CA THR A 121 -17.08 27.24 36.88
C THR A 121 -16.06 27.77 35.87
N HIS A 122 -15.27 26.91 35.22
CA HIS A 122 -14.19 27.34 34.31
C HIS A 122 -14.18 26.52 33.02
N MET A 123 -13.77 27.12 31.91
CA MET A 123 -13.42 26.42 30.67
C MET A 123 -11.97 25.95 30.76
N LEU A 124 -11.68 24.74 30.29
CA LEU A 124 -10.30 24.29 30.15
C LEU A 124 -9.76 24.66 28.78
N HIS A 125 -8.45 24.86 28.67
CA HIS A 125 -7.83 25.04 27.36
C HIS A 125 -8.03 23.76 26.52
N HIS A 126 -8.25 23.97 25.22
CA HIS A 126 -8.69 22.95 24.26
C HIS A 126 -10.14 22.45 24.41
N GLU A 127 -10.98 23.03 25.27
CA GLU A 127 -12.43 22.78 25.22
C GLU A 127 -13.14 23.73 24.25
N VAL A 128 -14.05 23.18 23.43
CA VAL A 128 -14.97 23.97 22.59
C VAL A 128 -16.20 24.38 23.40
N LYS A 129 -16.84 23.42 24.08
CA LYS A 129 -17.97 23.59 25.00
C LYS A 129 -17.83 22.59 26.14
N LYS A 130 -18.46 22.88 27.28
CA LYS A 130 -18.56 21.99 28.47
C LYS A 130 -19.45 20.75 28.29
N ASP A 131 -19.83 20.46 27.06
CA ASP A 131 -20.82 19.45 26.70
C ASP A 131 -20.19 18.34 25.86
N ASN A 132 -18.95 17.95 26.23
CA ASN A 132 -18.19 16.86 25.61
C ASN A 132 -18.19 16.90 24.08
N THR A 133 -17.95 18.07 23.48
CA THR A 133 -18.04 18.27 22.03
C THR A 133 -17.21 17.26 21.23
N GLN A 134 -15.98 16.97 21.67
CA GLN A 134 -15.13 15.98 21.03
C GLN A 134 -15.78 14.59 21.00
N LEU A 135 -16.29 14.11 22.14
CA LEU A 135 -16.99 12.81 22.21
C LEU A 135 -18.19 12.77 21.27
N LYS A 136 -19.03 13.81 21.28
CA LYS A 136 -20.23 13.87 20.42
C LYS A 136 -19.87 13.77 18.93
N MET A 137 -18.80 14.44 18.50
CA MET A 137 -18.37 14.40 17.11
C MET A 137 -17.68 13.09 16.75
N LEU A 138 -16.78 12.59 17.60
CA LEU A 138 -16.06 11.34 17.34
C LEU A 138 -16.98 10.12 17.36
N LYS A 139 -18.10 10.16 18.08
CA LYS A 139 -19.11 9.10 18.09
C LYS A 139 -19.67 8.80 16.70
N GLU A 140 -19.78 9.81 15.82
CA GLU A 140 -20.31 9.63 14.45
C GLU A 140 -19.31 8.94 13.51
N VAL A 141 -18.02 8.90 13.88
CA VAL A 141 -16.94 8.36 13.04
C VAL A 141 -16.15 7.23 13.73
N THR A 142 -16.70 6.67 14.82
CA THR A 142 -16.09 5.55 15.55
C THR A 142 -17.15 4.54 15.98
N CYS A 143 -16.82 3.24 15.96
CA CYS A 143 -17.76 2.18 16.33
C CYS A 143 -17.84 1.93 17.85
N TYR A 144 -16.89 2.45 18.63
CA TYR A 144 -16.90 2.39 20.10
C TYR A 144 -16.10 3.55 20.71
N GLN A 145 -16.52 4.01 21.88
CA GLN A 145 -15.87 5.09 22.63
C GLN A 145 -15.59 4.65 24.07
N ALA A 146 -14.33 4.42 24.42
CA ALA A 146 -13.88 4.10 25.77
C ALA A 146 -13.48 5.40 26.51
N ILE A 147 -14.35 5.85 27.42
CA ILE A 147 -14.12 7.06 28.23
C ILE A 147 -13.61 6.66 29.60
N LEU A 148 -12.29 6.76 29.80
CA LEU A 148 -11.64 6.26 31.00
C LEU A 148 -11.83 7.23 32.17
N SER A 149 -12.88 7.05 32.96
CA SER A 149 -13.21 7.92 34.11
C SER A 149 -13.07 7.23 35.47
N ASN A 150 -13.00 5.90 35.49
CA ASN A 150 -12.92 5.10 36.71
C ASN A 150 -11.88 3.95 36.55
N PRO A 151 -10.83 3.86 37.38
CA PRO A 151 -9.82 2.82 37.28
C PRO A 151 -10.36 1.39 37.48
N TYR A 152 -11.49 1.22 38.16
CA TYR A 152 -12.12 -0.10 38.38
C TYR A 152 -12.86 -0.63 37.14
N THR A 153 -13.27 0.24 36.21
CA THR A 153 -13.95 -0.15 34.96
C THR A 153 -13.06 0.01 33.72
N ALA A 154 -11.95 0.74 33.83
CA ALA A 154 -11.08 1.10 32.71
C ALA A 154 -10.62 -0.10 31.87
N ILE A 155 -10.22 -1.22 32.50
CA ILE A 155 -9.77 -2.42 31.77
C ILE A 155 -10.92 -3.03 30.95
N ASN A 156 -12.12 -3.14 31.53
CA ASN A 156 -13.30 -3.67 30.84
C ASN A 156 -13.74 -2.76 29.68
N GLU A 157 -13.70 -1.44 29.86
CA GLU A 157 -13.98 -0.48 28.79
C GLU A 157 -12.99 -0.59 27.63
N LEU A 158 -11.69 -0.74 27.94
CA LEU A 158 -10.67 -0.98 26.93
C LEU A 158 -10.92 -2.30 26.21
N ASP A 159 -11.17 -3.39 26.93
CA ASP A 159 -11.42 -4.71 26.33
C ASP A 159 -12.65 -4.69 25.41
N ASN A 160 -13.74 -4.04 25.81
CA ASN A 160 -14.91 -3.84 24.96
C ASN A 160 -14.58 -3.03 23.69
N ALA A 161 -13.73 -2.00 23.81
CA ALA A 161 -13.29 -1.22 22.66
C ALA A 161 -12.46 -2.05 21.67
N PHE A 162 -11.50 -2.85 22.16
CA PHE A 162 -10.73 -3.76 21.31
C PHE A 162 -11.58 -4.90 20.73
N GLU A 163 -12.59 -5.40 21.46
CA GLU A 163 -13.59 -6.34 20.93
C GLU A 163 -14.40 -5.70 19.78
N ALA A 164 -14.84 -4.45 19.95
CA ALA A 164 -15.55 -3.70 18.91
C ALA A 164 -14.67 -3.43 17.68
N LEU A 165 -13.42 -3.04 17.87
CA LEU A 165 -12.42 -2.87 16.81
C LEU A 165 -12.32 -4.14 15.95
N LYS A 166 -12.18 -5.31 16.59
CA LYS A 166 -12.12 -6.60 15.90
C LYS A 166 -13.43 -6.97 15.21
N LYS A 167 -14.57 -6.72 15.87
CA LYS A 167 -15.90 -7.11 15.37
C LYS A 167 -16.33 -6.29 14.16
N TYR A 168 -16.04 -4.99 14.15
CA TYR A 168 -16.53 -4.08 13.12
C TYR A 168 -15.46 -3.69 12.10
N SER A 169 -14.18 -3.87 12.44
CA SER A 169 -13.04 -3.36 11.66
C SER A 169 -13.22 -1.86 11.38
N GLN A 170 -13.51 -1.07 12.40
CA GLN A 170 -13.78 0.36 12.26
C GLN A 170 -13.09 1.14 13.38
N PRO A 171 -12.93 2.47 13.24
CA PRO A 171 -12.24 3.26 14.23
C PRO A 171 -12.84 3.17 15.63
N ILE A 172 -11.99 3.13 16.66
CA ILE A 172 -12.39 3.28 18.07
C ILE A 172 -11.76 4.53 18.66
N TYR A 173 -12.44 5.11 19.65
CA TYR A 173 -11.96 6.27 20.40
C TYR A 173 -11.67 5.88 21.84
N VAL A 174 -10.47 6.18 22.33
CA VAL A 174 -10.06 6.05 23.74
C VAL A 174 -9.75 7.44 24.26
N GLU A 175 -10.56 7.92 25.20
CA GLU A 175 -10.29 9.15 25.95
C GLU A 175 -9.50 8.78 27.22
N LEU A 176 -8.22 9.17 27.26
CA LEU A 176 -7.29 8.87 28.35
C LEU A 176 -7.01 10.16 29.14
N PRO A 177 -7.62 10.37 30.32
CA PRO A 177 -7.26 11.50 31.18
C PRO A 177 -5.78 11.46 31.55
N LYS A 178 -5.15 12.63 31.60
CA LYS A 178 -3.73 12.77 31.92
C LYS A 178 -3.36 12.07 33.23
N ASP A 179 -4.20 12.19 34.26
CA ASP A 179 -3.98 11.56 35.57
C ASP A 179 -4.26 10.05 35.59
N PHE A 180 -4.62 9.42 34.46
CA PHE A 180 -4.92 7.99 34.37
C PHE A 180 -3.78 7.15 33.80
N THR A 181 -2.84 7.72 33.05
CA THR A 181 -1.73 6.97 32.43
C THR A 181 -1.01 6.05 33.41
N PHE A 182 -0.66 6.58 34.60
CA PHE A 182 0.03 5.86 35.67
C PHE A 182 -0.90 5.44 36.82
N LYS A 183 -2.23 5.44 36.61
CA LYS A 183 -3.15 4.85 37.60
C LYS A 183 -3.20 3.34 37.47
N LYS A 184 -3.29 2.67 38.61
CA LYS A 184 -3.54 1.23 38.68
C LYS A 184 -5.00 0.95 38.35
N ALA A 185 -5.24 0.07 37.40
CA ALA A 185 -6.54 -0.52 37.10
C ALA A 185 -6.50 -2.02 37.40
N TYR A 186 -7.63 -2.57 37.84
CA TYR A 186 -7.72 -3.94 38.33
C TYR A 186 -8.44 -4.83 37.30
N LEU A 187 -7.82 -5.94 36.93
CA LEU A 187 -8.44 -6.94 36.10
C LEU A 187 -9.34 -7.79 36.98
N LEU A 188 -10.64 -7.52 36.95
CA LEU A 188 -11.63 -8.39 37.55
C LEU A 188 -11.78 -9.62 36.66
N LYS A 189 -11.17 -10.75 37.06
CA LYS A 189 -11.45 -12.03 36.40
C LYS A 189 -12.92 -12.35 36.63
N THR A 190 -13.75 -12.15 35.61
CA THR A 190 -15.13 -12.61 35.63
C THR A 190 -15.10 -14.14 35.69
N LEU A 191 -15.41 -14.72 36.87
CA LEU A 191 -15.50 -16.17 37.06
C LEU A 191 -16.70 -16.80 36.33
N ILE A 192 -17.54 -15.97 35.72
CA ILE A 192 -18.62 -16.42 34.84
C ILE A 192 -18.00 -16.54 33.45
N PRO A 193 -17.76 -17.76 32.92
CA PRO A 193 -17.46 -17.90 31.51
C PRO A 193 -18.56 -17.15 30.75
N LYS A 194 -18.20 -16.14 29.93
CA LYS A 194 -19.12 -15.61 28.90
C LYS A 194 -19.68 -16.88 28.25
N LYS A 195 -20.98 -17.16 28.44
CA LYS A 195 -21.65 -18.26 27.73
C LYS A 195 -21.45 -17.92 26.26
N VAL A 196 -20.41 -18.50 25.66
CA VAL A 196 -20.31 -18.60 24.22
C VAL A 196 -21.42 -19.56 23.89
N PHE A 197 -22.61 -19.02 23.64
CA PHE A 197 -23.59 -19.81 22.93
C PHE A 197 -22.89 -20.21 21.65
N ASP A 198 -22.70 -21.52 21.48
CA ASP A 198 -22.15 -22.10 20.28
C ASP A 198 -23.24 -21.96 19.20
N THR A 199 -23.41 -20.73 18.69
CA THR A 199 -24.41 -20.37 17.68
C THR A 199 -23.88 -20.63 16.27
N ASN A 200 -22.93 -21.55 16.11
CA ASN A 200 -22.33 -21.82 14.82
C ASN A 200 -23.29 -22.52 13.86
N PHE A 201 -24.36 -23.13 14.36
CA PHE A 201 -25.41 -23.73 13.53
C PHE A 201 -26.79 -23.20 13.90
N THR A 202 -27.50 -22.65 12.92
CA THR A 202 -28.91 -22.26 13.03
C THR A 202 -29.65 -22.77 11.79
N SER A 203 -30.96 -23.01 11.88
CA SER A 203 -31.76 -23.35 10.69
C SER A 203 -31.61 -22.28 9.60
N SER A 204 -31.56 -21.00 9.99
CA SER A 204 -31.33 -19.89 9.07
C SER A 204 -29.97 -19.95 8.36
N LEU A 205 -28.91 -20.41 9.04
CA LEU A 205 -27.59 -20.61 8.40
C LEU A 205 -27.66 -21.72 7.36
N TRP A 206 -28.29 -22.85 7.68
CA TRP A 206 -28.46 -23.98 6.77
C TRP A 206 -29.32 -23.61 5.55
N GLU A 207 -30.44 -22.94 5.78
CA GLU A 207 -31.34 -22.44 4.74
C GLU A 207 -30.61 -21.48 3.79
N ALA A 208 -29.88 -20.50 4.34
CA ALA A 208 -29.11 -19.55 3.54
C ALA A 208 -28.03 -20.26 2.70
N ALA A 209 -27.27 -21.19 3.29
CA ALA A 209 -26.25 -21.96 2.57
C ALA A 209 -26.86 -22.83 1.45
N SER A 210 -27.97 -23.50 1.75
CA SER A 210 -28.71 -24.32 0.78
C SER A 210 -29.24 -23.49 -0.38
N GLU A 211 -29.82 -22.31 -0.11
CA GLU A 211 -30.32 -21.42 -1.16
C GLU A 211 -29.19 -20.87 -2.03
N ILE A 212 -28.06 -20.47 -1.42
CA ILE A 212 -26.86 -20.04 -2.15
C ILE A 212 -26.42 -21.12 -3.12
N ILE A 213 -26.21 -22.34 -2.63
CA ILE A 213 -25.77 -23.47 -3.47
C ILE A 213 -26.80 -23.76 -4.57
N HIS A 214 -28.09 -23.74 -4.26
CA HIS A 214 -29.16 -23.95 -5.24
C HIS A 214 -29.14 -22.89 -6.36
N VAL A 215 -29.05 -21.61 -6.02
CA VAL A 215 -28.95 -20.51 -7.01
C VAL A 215 -27.69 -20.68 -7.85
N ILE A 216 -26.57 -21.04 -7.22
CA ILE A 216 -25.31 -21.27 -7.92
C ILE A 216 -25.44 -22.45 -8.89
N LYS A 217 -25.99 -23.61 -8.48
CA LYS A 217 -26.13 -24.79 -9.35
C LYS A 217 -27.00 -24.52 -10.59
N ASN A 218 -28.06 -23.72 -10.44
CA ASN A 218 -28.96 -23.39 -11.54
C ASN A 218 -28.42 -22.31 -12.50
N SER A 219 -27.34 -21.63 -12.13
CA SER A 219 -26.69 -20.62 -12.97
C SER A 219 -25.73 -21.23 -13.98
N LYS A 220 -25.85 -20.81 -15.24
CA LYS A 220 -24.94 -21.19 -16.34
C LYS A 220 -23.65 -20.37 -16.31
N HIS A 221 -23.70 -19.11 -15.85
CA HIS A 221 -22.61 -18.16 -15.90
C HIS A 221 -22.47 -17.38 -14.58
N ALA A 222 -22.10 -18.09 -13.51
CA ALA A 222 -21.79 -17.45 -12.23
C ALA A 222 -20.47 -16.65 -12.27
N LEU A 223 -20.38 -15.66 -11.40
CA LEU A 223 -19.21 -14.83 -11.15
C LEU A 223 -19.12 -14.51 -9.66
N VAL A 224 -17.92 -14.58 -9.09
CA VAL A 224 -17.66 -14.00 -7.76
C VAL A 224 -17.18 -12.56 -7.92
N LEU A 225 -17.77 -11.62 -7.19
CA LEU A 225 -17.26 -10.25 -7.08
C LEU A 225 -16.71 -10.05 -5.67
N VAL A 226 -15.40 -9.84 -5.57
CA VAL A 226 -14.66 -9.70 -4.31
C VAL A 226 -14.62 -8.24 -3.91
N GLY A 227 -15.07 -7.96 -2.69
CA GLY A 227 -15.10 -6.62 -2.10
C GLY A 227 -14.19 -6.44 -0.90
N LEU A 228 -14.29 -5.25 -0.32
CA LEU A 228 -13.48 -4.72 0.78
C LEU A 228 -13.45 -5.64 2.01
N GLU A 229 -14.59 -6.20 2.42
CA GLU A 229 -14.69 -6.94 3.69
C GLU A 229 -13.87 -8.24 3.69
N VAL A 230 -13.57 -8.80 2.51
CA VAL A 230 -12.76 -10.03 2.41
C VAL A 230 -11.36 -9.82 2.99
N ASP A 231 -10.77 -8.66 2.72
CA ASP A 231 -9.48 -8.26 3.30
C ASP A 231 -9.64 -7.85 4.76
N ARG A 232 -10.59 -6.95 5.07
CA ARG A 232 -10.75 -6.38 6.43
C ARG A 232 -11.04 -7.40 7.53
N PHE A 233 -11.76 -8.47 7.19
CA PHE A 233 -12.11 -9.53 8.14
C PHE A 233 -11.25 -10.80 7.97
N ASN A 234 -10.13 -10.72 7.24
CA ASN A 234 -9.19 -11.82 7.03
C ASN A 234 -9.86 -13.09 6.46
N LEU A 235 -10.74 -12.92 5.48
CA LEU A 235 -11.51 -14.00 4.84
C LEU A 235 -10.85 -14.53 3.55
N LYS A 236 -9.69 -13.99 3.17
CA LYS A 236 -8.96 -14.32 1.93
C LYS A 236 -8.86 -15.82 1.69
N ARG A 237 -8.40 -16.59 2.68
CA ARG A 237 -8.21 -18.04 2.56
C ARG A 237 -9.51 -18.75 2.20
N LYS A 238 -10.60 -18.46 2.92
CA LYS A 238 -11.89 -19.13 2.72
C LYS A 238 -12.53 -18.74 1.38
N VAL A 239 -12.47 -17.47 1.02
CA VAL A 239 -13.00 -16.99 -0.26
C VAL A 239 -12.22 -17.59 -1.43
N LEU A 240 -10.88 -17.63 -1.34
CA LEU A 240 -10.06 -18.25 -2.39
C LEU A 240 -10.30 -19.76 -2.49
N GLU A 241 -10.37 -20.45 -1.36
CA GLU A 241 -10.70 -21.88 -1.31
C GLU A 241 -12.06 -22.16 -1.95
N PHE A 242 -13.08 -21.34 -1.68
CA PHE A 242 -14.38 -21.44 -2.35
C PHE A 242 -14.27 -21.23 -3.87
N ILE A 243 -13.55 -20.19 -4.30
CA ILE A 243 -13.33 -19.88 -5.73
C ILE A 243 -12.62 -21.05 -6.44
N GLU A 244 -11.55 -21.58 -5.85
CA GLU A 244 -10.76 -22.67 -6.42
C GLU A 244 -11.55 -23.99 -6.45
N ARG A 245 -12.31 -24.30 -5.39
CA ARG A 245 -13.10 -25.53 -5.35
C ARG A 245 -14.30 -25.51 -6.29
N THR A 246 -14.91 -24.33 -6.50
CA THR A 246 -16.05 -24.19 -7.41
C THR A 246 -15.64 -23.84 -8.84
N GLN A 247 -14.37 -23.47 -9.07
CA GLN A 247 -13.82 -22.98 -10.34
C GLN A 247 -14.60 -21.78 -10.93
N ILE A 248 -15.30 -21.02 -10.09
CA ILE A 248 -16.05 -19.83 -10.53
C ILE A 248 -15.06 -18.69 -10.79
N PRO A 249 -15.08 -18.05 -11.97
CA PRO A 249 -14.27 -16.85 -12.22
C PRO A 249 -14.58 -15.75 -11.22
N PHE A 250 -13.63 -14.87 -10.96
CA PHE A 250 -13.85 -13.75 -10.04
C PHE A 250 -13.33 -12.42 -10.57
N CYS A 251 -14.03 -11.35 -10.23
CA CYS A 251 -13.58 -9.98 -10.39
C CYS A 251 -13.33 -9.37 -9.00
N SER A 252 -12.53 -8.31 -8.93
CA SER A 252 -12.48 -7.45 -7.75
C SER A 252 -13.29 -6.19 -7.99
N THR A 253 -13.88 -5.62 -6.95
CA THR A 253 -14.18 -4.19 -6.97
C THR A 253 -12.87 -3.40 -6.85
N ILE A 254 -12.92 -2.08 -7.07
CA ILE A 254 -11.75 -1.24 -6.79
C ILE A 254 -11.26 -1.36 -5.34
N MET A 255 -12.18 -1.60 -4.40
CA MET A 255 -11.86 -1.76 -2.99
C MET A 255 -11.39 -3.17 -2.63
N GLY A 256 -11.76 -4.16 -3.43
CA GLY A 256 -11.23 -5.53 -3.32
C GLY A 256 -9.90 -5.71 -4.04
N LYS A 257 -9.38 -4.71 -4.76
CA LYS A 257 -8.12 -4.79 -5.51
C LYS A 257 -6.96 -5.08 -4.56
N SER A 258 -6.03 -5.96 -4.96
CA SER A 258 -4.96 -6.55 -4.11
C SER A 258 -5.40 -7.54 -3.02
N THR A 259 -6.70 -7.85 -2.88
CA THR A 259 -7.15 -8.93 -1.96
C THR A 259 -6.56 -10.27 -2.41
N PHE A 260 -6.63 -10.53 -3.72
CA PHE A 260 -5.97 -11.62 -4.42
C PHE A 260 -5.09 -11.04 -5.52
N GLY A 261 -4.04 -11.76 -5.90
CA GLY A 261 -3.20 -11.36 -7.03
C GLY A 261 -3.95 -11.48 -8.35
N GLU A 262 -3.82 -10.47 -9.19
CA GLU A 262 -4.50 -10.39 -10.48
C GLU A 262 -3.92 -11.34 -11.53
N ASN A 263 -2.80 -11.99 -11.21
CA ASN A 263 -2.23 -13.08 -12.01
C ASN A 263 -2.88 -14.45 -11.73
N HIS A 264 -3.91 -14.53 -10.88
CA HIS A 264 -4.65 -15.76 -10.65
C HIS A 264 -5.46 -16.17 -11.90
N LEU A 265 -5.46 -17.46 -12.26
CA LEU A 265 -6.09 -17.98 -13.49
C LEU A 265 -7.60 -17.66 -13.60
N LEU A 266 -8.30 -17.71 -12.46
CA LEU A 266 -9.73 -17.41 -12.38
C LEU A 266 -10.05 -15.91 -12.33
N PHE A 267 -9.06 -15.02 -12.27
CA PHE A 267 -9.28 -13.58 -12.22
C PHE A 267 -9.73 -13.05 -13.59
N ALA A 268 -10.81 -12.27 -13.58
CA ALA A 268 -11.44 -11.72 -14.78
C ALA A 268 -11.33 -10.20 -14.91
N GLY A 269 -10.82 -9.51 -13.87
CA GLY A 269 -10.52 -8.09 -13.91
C GLY A 269 -11.11 -7.26 -12.77
N CYS A 270 -10.83 -5.96 -12.79
CA CYS A 270 -11.38 -5.00 -11.83
C CYS A 270 -12.67 -4.38 -12.39
N TYR A 271 -13.75 -4.45 -11.61
CA TYR A 271 -15.09 -3.99 -12.00
C TYR A 271 -15.53 -2.75 -11.20
N VAL A 272 -15.96 -1.72 -11.93
CA VAL A 272 -16.38 -0.38 -11.48
C VAL A 272 -17.51 0.15 -12.41
N GLY A 273 -18.54 -0.65 -12.69
CA GLY A 273 -19.63 -0.26 -13.60
C GLY A 273 -19.15 0.10 -15.01
N LYS A 274 -19.79 1.07 -15.68
CA LYS A 274 -19.39 1.55 -17.02
C LYS A 274 -18.01 2.22 -17.05
N MET A 275 -17.38 2.45 -15.90
CA MET A 275 -16.02 2.97 -15.83
C MET A 275 -14.98 1.88 -16.09
N SER A 276 -15.28 0.62 -15.77
CA SER A 276 -14.45 -0.56 -16.09
C SER A 276 -14.19 -0.69 -17.59
N ASN A 277 -13.06 -1.29 -17.99
CA ASN A 277 -12.83 -1.72 -19.37
C ASN A 277 -14.11 -2.34 -19.98
N GLN A 278 -14.39 -2.01 -21.25
CA GLN A 278 -15.68 -2.36 -21.87
C GLN A 278 -15.90 -3.88 -21.91
N GLU A 279 -14.84 -4.66 -22.10
CA GLU A 279 -14.90 -6.13 -22.08
C GLU A 279 -15.28 -6.63 -20.68
N ILE A 280 -14.66 -6.09 -19.63
CA ILE A 280 -14.97 -6.43 -18.23
C ILE A 280 -16.41 -6.02 -17.87
N TYR A 281 -16.83 -4.80 -18.24
CA TYR A 281 -18.20 -4.34 -18.00
C TYR A 281 -19.23 -5.29 -18.62
N ASN A 282 -19.08 -5.59 -19.91
CA ASN A 282 -19.98 -6.52 -20.61
C ASN A 282 -19.93 -7.93 -19.98
N TYR A 283 -18.74 -8.39 -19.59
CA TYR A 283 -18.55 -9.71 -18.98
C TYR A 283 -19.28 -9.86 -17.66
N VAL A 284 -19.28 -8.83 -16.81
CA VAL A 284 -19.98 -8.84 -15.51
C VAL A 284 -21.50 -8.63 -15.69
N GLU A 285 -21.90 -7.68 -16.53
CA GLU A 285 -23.33 -7.36 -16.72
C GLU A 285 -24.14 -8.49 -17.35
N ASN A 286 -23.49 -9.37 -18.13
CA ASN A 286 -24.14 -10.51 -18.78
C ASN A 286 -24.18 -11.79 -17.91
N ARG A 287 -23.73 -11.73 -16.64
CA ARG A 287 -23.76 -12.88 -15.73
C ARG A 287 -25.16 -13.14 -15.20
N ASP A 288 -25.57 -14.40 -15.26
CA ASP A 288 -26.86 -14.86 -14.72
C ASP A 288 -26.79 -15.16 -13.21
N CYS A 289 -25.61 -15.09 -12.58
CA CYS A 289 -25.47 -15.09 -11.12
C CYS A 289 -24.23 -14.29 -10.71
N CYS A 290 -24.39 -13.32 -9.81
CA CYS A 290 -23.26 -12.60 -9.21
C CYS A 290 -23.22 -12.87 -7.69
N ILE A 291 -22.13 -13.46 -7.23
CA ILE A 291 -21.86 -13.77 -5.83
C ILE A 291 -20.93 -12.68 -5.28
N MET A 292 -21.53 -11.68 -4.65
CA MET A 292 -20.86 -10.52 -4.12
C MET A 292 -20.35 -10.82 -2.71
N MET A 293 -19.05 -11.10 -2.58
CA MET A 293 -18.42 -11.46 -1.32
C MET A 293 -17.75 -10.24 -0.71
N GLY A 294 -18.29 -9.72 0.39
CA GLY A 294 -17.75 -8.59 1.11
C GLY A 294 -17.81 -7.26 0.36
N VAL A 295 -18.75 -7.13 -0.59
CA VAL A 295 -18.92 -5.94 -1.42
C VAL A 295 -19.83 -4.95 -0.70
N GLN A 296 -19.40 -3.68 -0.63
CA GLN A 296 -20.25 -2.56 -0.25
C GLN A 296 -20.73 -1.86 -1.52
N ILE A 297 -22.05 -1.75 -1.70
CA ILE A 297 -22.62 -1.07 -2.85
C ILE A 297 -22.59 0.43 -2.63
N THR A 298 -21.78 1.11 -3.44
CA THR A 298 -21.68 2.57 -3.49
C THR A 298 -21.89 3.04 -4.93
N ASP A 299 -22.10 4.34 -5.10
CA ASP A 299 -22.03 4.99 -6.41
C ASP A 299 -20.70 4.71 -7.12
N THR A 300 -19.57 4.77 -6.41
CA THR A 300 -18.25 4.49 -6.99
C THR A 300 -18.10 3.04 -7.47
N VAL A 301 -18.45 2.04 -6.65
CA VAL A 301 -18.38 0.61 -7.01
C VAL A 301 -19.30 0.29 -8.19
N THR A 302 -20.45 0.96 -8.29
CA THR A 302 -21.42 0.77 -9.38
C THR A 302 -21.11 1.62 -10.61
N GLY A 303 -20.01 2.40 -10.61
CA GLY A 303 -19.63 3.31 -11.68
C GLY A 303 -20.67 4.41 -11.90
N ILE A 304 -21.00 5.14 -10.84
CA ILE A 304 -22.10 6.12 -10.75
C ILE A 304 -23.45 5.46 -11.09
N PHE A 305 -23.84 4.41 -10.37
CA PHE A 305 -25.10 3.68 -10.56
C PHE A 305 -25.34 3.20 -12.01
N SER A 306 -24.27 2.93 -12.76
CA SER A 306 -24.37 2.51 -14.15
C SER A 306 -24.42 0.99 -14.31
N SER A 307 -24.02 0.24 -13.28
CA SER A 307 -24.20 -1.21 -13.21
C SER A 307 -25.67 -1.56 -13.04
N LYS A 308 -26.24 -2.32 -13.98
CA LYS A 308 -27.58 -2.89 -13.80
C LYS A 308 -27.50 -4.17 -12.98
N LYS A 309 -26.44 -4.97 -13.18
CA LYS A 309 -26.26 -6.24 -12.47
C LYS A 309 -26.17 -6.03 -10.96
N LEU A 310 -25.38 -5.09 -10.47
CA LEU A 310 -25.21 -4.90 -9.02
C LEU A 310 -26.38 -4.19 -8.33
N LEU A 311 -27.24 -3.49 -9.07
CA LEU A 311 -28.38 -2.76 -8.54
C LEU A 311 -29.68 -3.58 -8.50
N LYS A 312 -29.71 -4.76 -9.14
CA LYS A 312 -30.83 -5.69 -9.05
C LYS A 312 -30.67 -6.62 -7.83
N ASN A 313 -31.80 -7.06 -7.29
CA ASN A 313 -31.80 -8.11 -6.27
C ASN A 313 -31.86 -9.50 -6.90
N ASP A 314 -32.67 -9.66 -7.95
CA ASP A 314 -32.82 -10.93 -8.65
C ASP A 314 -31.48 -11.41 -9.22
N ASP A 315 -31.24 -12.72 -9.09
CA ASP A 315 -30.07 -13.42 -9.61
C ASP A 315 -28.73 -12.96 -8.98
N ASN A 316 -28.79 -12.43 -7.76
CA ASN A 316 -27.62 -11.98 -7.00
C ASN A 316 -27.59 -12.55 -5.58
N ILE A 317 -26.38 -12.81 -5.13
CA ILE A 317 -26.08 -13.26 -3.77
C ILE A 317 -25.14 -12.22 -3.16
N LYS A 318 -25.50 -11.63 -2.02
CA LYS A 318 -24.64 -10.70 -1.28
C LYS A 318 -24.26 -11.33 0.06
N LEU A 319 -22.97 -11.56 0.25
CA LEU A 319 -22.42 -12.14 1.47
C LEU A 319 -21.60 -11.07 2.19
N ASN A 320 -22.08 -10.57 3.32
CA ASN A 320 -21.38 -9.56 4.12
C ASN A 320 -21.25 -9.99 5.58
N MET A 321 -20.46 -9.24 6.36
CA MET A 321 -20.35 -9.47 7.80
C MET A 321 -21.62 -9.10 8.58
N ASN A 322 -22.44 -8.20 8.03
CA ASN A 322 -23.66 -7.71 8.69
C ASN A 322 -24.95 -8.41 8.21
N GLY A 323 -24.84 -9.44 7.39
CA GLY A 323 -25.99 -10.16 6.85
C GLY A 323 -25.73 -10.77 5.48
N ILE A 324 -26.64 -11.66 5.08
CA ILE A 324 -26.67 -12.31 3.78
C ILE A 324 -27.96 -11.93 3.04
N GLN A 325 -27.86 -11.73 1.73
CA GLN A 325 -29.01 -11.60 0.84
C GLN A 325 -28.89 -12.62 -0.29
N VAL A 326 -29.94 -13.39 -0.56
CA VAL A 326 -30.04 -14.28 -1.72
C VAL A 326 -31.31 -13.90 -2.45
N ASN A 327 -31.18 -13.39 -3.68
CA ASN A 327 -32.30 -12.79 -4.40
C ASN A 327 -33.02 -11.72 -3.53
N ASN A 328 -34.28 -11.98 -3.16
CA ASN A 328 -35.09 -11.11 -2.30
C ASN A 328 -35.14 -11.58 -0.83
N HIS A 329 -34.53 -12.72 -0.48
CA HIS A 329 -34.44 -13.21 0.88
C HIS A 329 -33.28 -12.57 1.63
N ILE A 330 -33.50 -12.21 2.90
CA ILE A 330 -32.51 -11.55 3.76
C ILE A 330 -32.34 -12.36 5.05
N TYR A 331 -31.09 -12.73 5.34
CA TYR A 331 -30.69 -13.42 6.56
C TYR A 331 -29.81 -12.49 7.40
N SER A 332 -30.40 -11.82 8.39
CA SER A 332 -29.72 -10.77 9.19
C SER A 332 -28.81 -11.31 10.30
N ASN A 333 -29.03 -12.54 10.76
CA ASN A 333 -28.27 -13.16 11.87
C ASN A 333 -27.17 -14.12 11.39
N VAL A 334 -26.85 -14.09 10.10
CA VAL A 334 -25.87 -14.96 9.44
C VAL A 334 -24.86 -14.08 8.73
N ASN A 335 -23.58 -14.44 8.78
CA ASN A 335 -22.53 -13.70 8.09
C ASN A 335 -21.74 -14.57 7.10
N ILE A 336 -21.00 -13.91 6.22
CA ILE A 336 -20.17 -14.54 5.18
C ILE A 336 -19.21 -15.61 5.75
N GLN A 337 -18.63 -15.36 6.94
CA GLN A 337 -17.68 -16.30 7.53
C GLN A 337 -18.36 -17.63 7.88
N GLN A 338 -19.54 -17.57 8.52
CA GLN A 338 -20.32 -18.75 8.89
C GLN A 338 -20.79 -19.52 7.66
N ILE A 339 -21.22 -18.81 6.60
CA ILE A 339 -21.62 -19.44 5.33
C ILE A 339 -20.46 -20.21 4.71
N LEU A 340 -19.29 -19.58 4.59
CA LEU A 340 -18.12 -20.22 4.01
C LEU A 340 -17.63 -21.39 4.87
N ASP A 341 -17.67 -21.25 6.20
CA ASP A 341 -17.35 -22.34 7.12
C ASP A 341 -18.26 -23.54 6.90
N LEU A 342 -19.58 -23.32 6.83
CA LEU A 342 -20.54 -24.40 6.63
C LEU A 342 -20.37 -25.05 5.24
N ILE A 343 -20.34 -24.25 4.16
CA ILE A 343 -20.24 -24.76 2.78
C ILE A 343 -18.91 -25.52 2.55
N LEU A 344 -17.80 -25.03 3.10
CA LEU A 344 -16.48 -25.65 2.86
C LEU A 344 -16.24 -26.89 3.71
N SER A 345 -16.82 -26.98 4.92
CA SER A 345 -16.53 -28.08 5.86
C SER A 345 -17.57 -29.19 5.92
N ASN A 346 -18.83 -28.91 5.58
CA ASN A 346 -19.91 -29.89 5.72
C ASN A 346 -19.95 -30.84 4.50
N GLU A 347 -20.05 -32.14 4.78
CA GLU A 347 -20.05 -33.23 3.80
C GLU A 347 -21.17 -33.11 2.76
N GLU A 348 -22.38 -32.68 3.16
CA GLU A 348 -23.54 -32.58 2.25
C GLU A 348 -23.31 -31.55 1.14
N PHE A 349 -22.63 -30.44 1.44
CA PHE A 349 -22.29 -29.43 0.44
C PHE A 349 -21.08 -29.81 -0.42
N GLN A 350 -20.29 -30.83 -0.05
CA GLN A 350 -19.11 -31.20 -0.84
C GLN A 350 -19.51 -31.81 -2.19
N ASP A 351 -20.57 -32.61 -2.21
CA ASP A 351 -21.11 -33.20 -3.45
C ASP A 351 -21.64 -32.10 -4.39
N ASP A 352 -22.33 -31.09 -3.83
CA ASP A 352 -22.78 -29.93 -4.59
C ASP A 352 -21.60 -29.12 -5.15
N ILE A 353 -20.55 -28.87 -4.36
CA ILE A 353 -19.34 -28.18 -4.83
C ILE A 353 -18.68 -28.97 -5.95
N ASN A 354 -18.60 -30.31 -5.83
CA ASN A 354 -18.04 -31.17 -6.86
C ASN A 354 -18.89 -31.12 -8.14
N GLU A 355 -20.22 -31.15 -8.02
CA GLU A 355 -21.12 -30.98 -9.17
C GLU A 355 -20.93 -29.61 -9.85
N ILE A 356 -20.83 -28.54 -9.06
CA ILE A 356 -20.51 -27.19 -9.56
C ILE A 356 -19.16 -27.21 -10.28
N TYR A 357 -18.13 -27.84 -9.71
CA TYR A 357 -16.82 -27.99 -10.34
C TYR A 357 -16.90 -28.70 -11.69
N TYR A 358 -17.60 -29.84 -11.78
CA TYR A 358 -17.67 -30.63 -13.03
C TYR A 358 -18.53 -29.97 -14.11
N THR A 359 -19.57 -29.24 -13.71
CA THR A 359 -20.39 -28.45 -14.64
C THR A 359 -19.64 -27.20 -15.09
N ARG A 360 -18.70 -26.69 -14.28
CA ARG A 360 -17.90 -25.50 -14.55
C ARG A 360 -16.44 -25.82 -14.79
N HIS A 361 -16.10 -25.97 -16.06
CA HIS A 361 -14.71 -25.77 -16.45
C HIS A 361 -14.42 -24.28 -16.56
N ALA A 362 -13.39 -23.82 -15.84
CA ALA A 362 -12.80 -22.46 -15.85
C ALA A 362 -12.59 -21.85 -17.25
N TYR A 363 -12.65 -22.68 -18.28
CA TYR A 363 -12.27 -22.41 -19.66
C TYR A 363 -13.40 -22.55 -20.69
N ARG A 364 -14.66 -22.80 -20.25
CA ARG A 364 -15.80 -22.94 -21.17
C ARG A 364 -16.45 -21.62 -21.57
N HIS A 365 -16.13 -20.52 -20.88
CA HIS A 365 -16.69 -19.19 -21.16
C HIS A 365 -15.63 -18.08 -21.25
N PRO A 366 -14.56 -18.25 -22.05
CA PRO A 366 -13.61 -17.17 -22.32
C PRO A 366 -14.32 -15.98 -22.98
N PHE A 367 -13.70 -14.80 -22.90
CA PHE A 367 -14.12 -13.64 -23.68
C PHE A 367 -14.39 -14.06 -25.15
N PRO A 368 -15.47 -13.58 -25.79
CA PRO A 368 -15.76 -13.94 -27.17
C PRO A 368 -14.60 -13.53 -28.09
N ASN A 369 -13.92 -14.52 -28.67
CA ASN A 369 -12.88 -14.44 -29.71
C ASN A 369 -11.65 -13.58 -29.41
N GLU A 370 -10.57 -14.20 -28.92
CA GLU A 370 -9.21 -14.11 -29.47
C GLU A 370 -8.24 -14.94 -28.63
N SER A 371 -7.77 -16.07 -29.15
CA SER A 371 -6.63 -16.78 -28.57
C SER A 371 -5.36 -15.92 -28.72
N LEU A 372 -4.59 -15.75 -27.64
CA LEU A 372 -3.27 -15.12 -27.66
C LEU A 372 -2.32 -15.97 -28.52
N SER A 373 -2.16 -15.62 -29.80
CA SER A 373 -1.02 -16.06 -30.61
C SER A 373 0.06 -14.98 -30.54
N PHE A 374 1.27 -15.37 -30.11
CA PHE A 374 2.47 -14.55 -30.27
C PHE A 374 2.93 -14.71 -31.72
N ASP A 375 2.56 -13.77 -32.59
CA ASP A 375 3.12 -13.68 -33.93
C ASP A 375 4.31 -12.70 -33.90
N ASP A 376 5.52 -13.25 -33.93
CA ASP A 376 6.71 -12.51 -34.36
C ASP A 376 6.62 -12.36 -35.88
N ASN A 377 6.19 -11.19 -36.33
CA ASN A 377 6.59 -10.55 -37.59
C ASN A 377 5.75 -9.29 -37.80
N ASN A 378 6.33 -8.13 -37.51
CA ASN A 378 5.77 -6.85 -37.92
C ASN A 378 6.88 -6.02 -38.56
N ASP A 379 7.15 -6.31 -39.83
CA ASP A 379 7.88 -5.41 -40.71
C ASP A 379 7.07 -5.10 -41.97
N ASN A 380 6.95 -3.81 -42.20
CA ASN A 380 6.53 -3.12 -43.42
C ASN A 380 5.08 -3.28 -43.89
N LYS A 381 4.29 -2.22 -43.69
CA LYS A 381 3.39 -1.69 -44.72
C LYS A 381 3.04 -0.22 -44.45
N ASN A 382 3.76 0.68 -45.13
CA ASN A 382 3.20 1.94 -45.60
C ASN A 382 3.03 1.85 -47.13
N ASP A 383 1.89 2.37 -47.57
CA ASP A 383 1.55 2.87 -48.91
C ASP A 383 1.48 1.90 -50.10
N LYS A 384 0.23 1.59 -50.51
CA LYS A 384 -0.41 2.23 -51.68
C LYS A 384 -1.87 1.80 -51.85
N LYS A 385 -2.69 2.79 -52.21
CA LYS A 385 -4.10 2.70 -52.60
C LYS A 385 -4.31 1.91 -53.90
N GLU A 386 -5.57 1.49 -54.05
CA GLU A 386 -6.35 1.25 -55.27
C GLU A 386 -6.50 -0.17 -55.86
N ASN A 387 -7.78 -0.58 -55.84
CA ASN A 387 -8.56 -1.18 -56.93
C ASN A 387 -8.61 -2.72 -57.18
N LEU A 388 -9.87 -3.19 -57.14
CA LEU A 388 -10.54 -4.16 -58.02
C LEU A 388 -10.23 -5.68 -57.94
N ASN A 389 -11.24 -6.41 -57.43
CA ASN A 389 -11.90 -7.62 -57.97
C ASN A 389 -11.11 -8.87 -58.47
N LYS A 390 -11.67 -10.02 -58.04
CA LYS A 390 -11.79 -11.36 -58.68
C LYS A 390 -10.67 -12.42 -58.51
N ASN A 391 -11.09 -13.52 -57.85
CA ASN A 391 -10.95 -14.94 -58.20
C ASN A 391 -9.59 -15.67 -58.28
N LYS A 392 -9.64 -16.89 -57.70
CA LYS A 392 -8.98 -18.19 -58.04
C LYS A 392 -7.74 -18.65 -57.24
N ARG A 393 -7.97 -19.78 -56.56
CA ARG A 393 -7.15 -21.01 -56.37
C ARG A 393 -5.87 -21.12 -57.22
N ASP A 394 -4.73 -21.45 -56.60
CA ASP A 394 -4.08 -22.78 -56.60
C ASP A 394 -2.63 -22.74 -56.04
N SER A 395 -2.37 -23.62 -55.06
CA SER A 395 -1.20 -24.49 -54.80
C SER A 395 0.29 -24.06 -54.96
N ILE A 396 1.12 -24.57 -54.03
CA ILE A 396 2.56 -25.00 -54.12
C ILE A 396 3.61 -24.17 -53.32
N THR A 397 3.90 -24.69 -52.11
CA THR A 397 5.19 -25.03 -51.43
C THR A 397 6.51 -24.22 -51.57
N THR A 398 7.27 -24.27 -50.45
CA THR A 398 8.71 -23.93 -50.15
C THR A 398 9.02 -22.44 -49.89
N ALA A 399 9.76 -22.02 -48.85
CA ALA A 399 10.77 -22.67 -48.02
C ALA A 399 10.67 -22.26 -46.53
N LYS A 400 11.08 -23.18 -45.64
CA LYS A 400 11.24 -23.02 -44.19
C LYS A 400 12.69 -22.62 -43.87
N GLU A 401 12.87 -21.65 -42.99
CA GLU A 401 14.04 -21.58 -42.10
C GLU A 401 13.53 -21.37 -40.67
N GLU A 402 13.84 -22.34 -39.81
CA GLU A 402 13.43 -22.49 -38.41
C GLU A 402 14.56 -21.99 -37.49
N ILE A 403 14.25 -21.26 -36.42
CA ILE A 403 15.17 -21.03 -35.29
C ILE A 403 14.56 -21.64 -34.02
N TYR A 404 15.35 -22.49 -33.39
CA TYR A 404 15.03 -23.39 -32.27
C TYR A 404 15.12 -22.71 -30.91
N PHE A 405 14.26 -23.12 -29.96
CA PHE A 405 14.56 -23.08 -28.52
C PHE A 405 14.91 -24.50 -28.06
N ASN A 406 16.18 -24.69 -27.71
CA ASN A 406 16.72 -25.96 -27.24
C ASN A 406 16.41 -26.13 -25.75
N ASN A 407 15.49 -27.03 -25.41
CA ASN A 407 15.47 -27.69 -24.10
C ASN A 407 15.87 -29.15 -24.33
N ASN A 408 17.12 -29.47 -24.01
CA ASN A 408 17.61 -30.85 -24.01
C ASN A 408 16.92 -31.62 -22.88
N ASN A 409 15.95 -32.46 -23.25
CA ASN A 409 15.79 -33.81 -22.71
C ASN A 409 14.99 -34.64 -23.71
N ASN A 410 15.68 -35.60 -24.33
CA ASN A 410 15.10 -36.59 -25.22
C ASN A 410 14.08 -37.45 -24.47
N ASN A 411 12.83 -37.45 -24.93
CA ASN A 411 12.17 -38.66 -25.41
C ASN A 411 10.87 -38.30 -26.13
N ASN A 412 10.67 -38.97 -27.26
CA ASN A 412 9.59 -38.80 -28.23
C ASN A 412 8.19 -38.77 -27.61
N ASP A 413 7.39 -37.76 -27.96
CA ASP A 413 5.99 -37.96 -28.34
C ASP A 413 5.43 -36.76 -29.13
N ASN A 414 4.76 -37.09 -30.23
CA ASN A 414 4.17 -36.19 -31.21
C ASN A 414 2.89 -35.51 -30.66
N SER A 415 2.97 -34.24 -30.24
CA SER A 415 1.85 -33.27 -30.33
C SER A 415 2.29 -31.83 -29.98
N ASN A 416 2.93 -31.11 -30.90
CA ASN A 416 3.15 -29.66 -30.73
C ASN A 416 1.92 -28.87 -31.19
N SER A 417 0.80 -28.99 -30.47
CA SER A 417 -0.24 -27.97 -30.47
C SER A 417 0.32 -26.71 -29.80
N LYS A 418 0.33 -25.56 -30.49
CA LYS A 418 0.57 -24.25 -29.86
C LYS A 418 -0.27 -24.18 -28.57
N LYS A 419 0.37 -24.15 -27.39
CA LYS A 419 -0.32 -24.06 -26.10
C LYS A 419 -1.08 -22.74 -26.05
N VAL A 420 -2.37 -22.76 -26.39
CA VAL A 420 -3.27 -21.62 -26.21
C VAL A 420 -3.41 -21.37 -24.72
N MET A 421 -2.87 -20.23 -24.28
CA MET A 421 -2.97 -19.76 -22.91
C MET A 421 -4.45 -19.52 -22.57
N LYS A 422 -4.93 -20.12 -21.49
CA LYS A 422 -6.31 -19.91 -21.05
C LYS A 422 -6.30 -19.13 -19.73
N THR A 423 -6.77 -17.90 -19.80
CA THR A 423 -6.95 -16.97 -18.69
C THR A 423 -8.32 -16.33 -18.83
N ASN A 424 -8.91 -15.91 -17.71
CA ASN A 424 -10.15 -15.15 -17.72
C ASN A 424 -9.93 -13.64 -17.83
N LEU A 425 -8.68 -13.18 -18.00
CA LEU A 425 -8.37 -11.78 -18.29
C LEU A 425 -8.59 -11.43 -19.77
N PRO A 426 -8.99 -10.19 -20.09
CA PRO A 426 -9.11 -9.72 -21.47
C PRO A 426 -7.77 -9.82 -22.22
N SER A 427 -7.75 -10.45 -23.40
CA SER A 427 -6.52 -10.58 -24.22
C SER A 427 -5.89 -9.22 -24.54
N ASN A 428 -6.71 -8.19 -24.80
CA ASN A 428 -6.23 -6.83 -25.07
C ASN A 428 -5.60 -6.15 -23.86
N PHE A 429 -6.12 -6.41 -22.66
CA PHE A 429 -5.56 -5.89 -21.41
C PHE A 429 -4.18 -6.51 -21.15
N LEU A 430 -4.06 -7.83 -21.29
CA LEU A 430 -2.78 -8.52 -21.17
C LEU A 430 -1.77 -8.09 -22.23
N LYS A 431 -2.19 -7.95 -23.50
CA LYS A 431 -1.34 -7.41 -24.57
C LYS A 431 -0.83 -6.01 -24.23
N LYS A 432 -1.68 -5.12 -23.66
CA LYS A 432 -1.26 -3.79 -23.22
C LYS A 432 -0.23 -3.83 -22.09
N ILE A 433 -0.34 -4.75 -21.15
CA ILE A 433 0.63 -4.85 -20.05
C ILE A 433 1.95 -5.45 -20.53
N ILE A 434 1.87 -6.54 -21.30
CA ILE A 434 3.04 -7.32 -21.70
C ILE A 434 3.81 -6.61 -22.82
N ASN A 435 3.13 -6.06 -23.82
CA ASN A 435 3.80 -5.57 -25.03
C ASN A 435 4.10 -4.06 -25.00
N PHE A 436 3.75 -3.36 -23.93
CA PHE A 436 4.01 -1.93 -23.83
C PHE A 436 5.49 -1.66 -23.55
N GLU A 437 6.14 -0.98 -24.49
CA GLU A 437 7.52 -0.51 -24.37
C GLU A 437 7.55 1.02 -24.42
N PRO A 438 8.14 1.68 -23.42
CA PRO A 438 8.31 3.13 -23.41
C PRO A 438 9.10 3.62 -24.64
N SER A 439 8.59 4.65 -25.30
CA SER A 439 9.20 5.25 -26.48
C SER A 439 9.72 6.67 -26.21
N ASN A 440 10.32 7.30 -27.22
CA ASN A 440 10.68 8.72 -27.15
C ASN A 440 9.49 9.66 -27.43
N GLN A 441 8.26 9.14 -27.46
CA GLN A 441 7.06 9.96 -27.67
C GLN A 441 6.75 10.82 -26.43
N PRO A 442 6.08 11.97 -26.61
CA PRO A 442 5.63 12.79 -25.50
C PRO A 442 4.80 11.98 -24.49
N ILE A 443 5.03 12.21 -23.20
CA ILE A 443 4.27 11.55 -22.15
C ILE A 443 2.81 11.97 -22.22
N ARG A 444 1.92 10.99 -22.09
CA ARG A 444 0.47 11.18 -21.99
C ARG A 444 -0.05 10.49 -20.75
N ASN A 445 -1.12 11.01 -20.18
CA ASN A 445 -1.70 10.51 -18.94
C ASN A 445 -2.02 8.99 -19.02
N GLU A 446 -2.59 8.52 -20.13
CA GLU A 446 -2.87 7.09 -20.33
C GLU A 446 -1.61 6.19 -20.30
N ASN A 447 -0.47 6.69 -20.77
CA ASN A 447 0.78 5.92 -20.84
C ASN A 447 1.56 5.93 -19.52
N ILE A 448 1.29 6.89 -18.62
CA ILE A 448 1.89 6.92 -17.27
C ILE A 448 1.62 5.60 -16.54
N TYR A 449 0.37 5.14 -16.52
CA TYR A 449 -0.01 3.92 -15.81
C TYR A 449 0.52 2.65 -16.50
N CYS A 450 0.65 2.66 -17.83
CA CYS A 450 1.33 1.58 -18.56
C CYS A 450 2.81 1.48 -18.16
N ILE A 451 3.50 2.62 -18.03
CA ILE A 451 4.89 2.67 -17.58
C ILE A 451 5.00 2.22 -16.12
N ILE A 452 4.17 2.76 -15.21
CA ILE A 452 4.16 2.37 -13.79
C ILE A 452 3.89 0.87 -13.64
N ASN A 453 2.98 0.29 -14.42
CA ASN A 453 2.68 -1.15 -14.40
C ASN A 453 3.93 -2.03 -14.57
N ARG A 454 4.90 -1.61 -15.39
CA ARG A 454 6.17 -2.34 -15.58
C ARG A 454 6.99 -2.40 -14.29
N TRP A 455 6.82 -1.43 -13.40
CA TRP A 455 7.59 -1.30 -12.15
C TRP A 455 6.86 -1.89 -10.93
N ILE A 456 5.63 -2.38 -11.09
CA ILE A 456 4.89 -3.06 -10.02
C ILE A 456 5.33 -4.52 -9.96
N ASN A 457 5.71 -4.96 -8.76
CA ASN A 457 6.10 -6.34 -8.49
C ASN A 457 5.50 -6.79 -7.14
N SER A 458 5.71 -8.05 -6.75
CA SER A 458 5.17 -8.67 -5.53
C SER A 458 5.59 -7.96 -4.24
N ASN A 459 6.64 -7.14 -4.29
CA ASN A 459 7.15 -6.32 -3.19
C ASN A 459 6.88 -4.82 -3.37
N THR A 460 5.82 -4.45 -4.10
CA THR A 460 5.37 -3.06 -4.28
C THR A 460 4.07 -2.78 -3.53
N THR A 461 3.98 -1.61 -2.89
CA THR A 461 2.72 -1.00 -2.44
C THR A 461 2.42 0.20 -3.31
N VAL A 462 1.27 0.18 -3.99
CA VAL A 462 0.74 1.30 -4.76
C VAL A 462 -0.31 2.01 -3.93
N ILE A 463 -0.15 3.33 -3.80
CA ILE A 463 -1.07 4.22 -3.10
C ILE A 463 -1.58 5.23 -4.11
N CYS A 464 -2.88 5.43 -4.08
CA CYS A 464 -3.53 6.35 -4.97
C CYS A 464 -4.23 7.47 -4.18
N ASP A 465 -3.95 8.71 -4.55
CA ASP A 465 -4.73 9.86 -4.08
C ASP A 465 -6.05 9.98 -4.87
N VAL A 466 -6.92 10.87 -4.41
CA VAL A 466 -8.21 11.16 -5.03
C VAL A 466 -8.05 12.12 -6.20
N GLY A 467 -8.89 11.94 -7.22
CA GLY A 467 -8.88 12.70 -8.47
C GLY A 467 -8.48 11.80 -9.64
N ASP A 468 -7.79 12.37 -10.63
CA ASP A 468 -7.34 11.61 -11.80
C ASP A 468 -6.52 10.33 -11.47
N PRO A 469 -5.62 10.33 -10.47
CA PRO A 469 -4.94 9.10 -10.04
C PRO A 469 -5.93 7.97 -9.75
N SER A 470 -7.02 8.25 -9.02
CA SER A 470 -7.98 7.22 -8.60
C SER A 470 -8.51 6.44 -9.79
N PHE A 471 -8.79 7.10 -10.90
CA PHE A 471 -9.34 6.46 -12.09
C PHE A 471 -8.28 5.81 -12.96
N GLY A 472 -7.09 6.41 -13.07
CA GLY A 472 -6.01 5.86 -13.87
C GLY A 472 -5.42 4.58 -13.26
N THR A 473 -5.42 4.45 -11.93
CA THR A 473 -4.91 3.26 -11.26
C THR A 473 -5.84 2.04 -11.32
N TYR A 474 -7.08 2.19 -11.81
CA TYR A 474 -8.01 1.07 -11.99
C TYR A 474 -7.43 -0.03 -12.90
N ASP A 475 -6.73 0.39 -13.94
CA ASP A 475 -6.12 -0.46 -14.95
C ASP A 475 -4.69 -0.91 -14.57
N LEU A 476 -4.20 -0.56 -13.38
CA LEU A 476 -2.94 -1.13 -12.90
C LEU A 476 -3.10 -2.62 -12.60
N PHE A 477 -2.12 -3.42 -13.03
CA PHE A 477 -2.06 -4.84 -12.73
C PHE A 477 -1.40 -5.07 -11.38
N ILE A 478 -2.11 -5.69 -10.45
CA ILE A 478 -1.62 -5.90 -9.08
C ILE A 478 -1.33 -7.39 -8.86
N PRO A 479 -0.07 -7.85 -9.04
CA PRO A 479 0.26 -9.27 -8.91
C PRO A 479 0.17 -9.75 -7.46
N THR A 480 0.15 -11.07 -7.27
CA THR A 480 0.23 -11.69 -5.93
C THR A 480 1.40 -11.10 -5.14
N GLY A 481 1.12 -10.69 -3.90
CA GLY A 481 2.09 -10.08 -2.98
C GLY A 481 2.05 -8.55 -2.97
N ALA A 482 1.77 -7.92 -4.12
CA ALA A 482 1.65 -6.46 -4.23
C ALA A 482 0.43 -5.94 -3.45
N LYS A 483 0.49 -4.68 -3.03
CA LYS A 483 -0.55 -4.01 -2.25
C LYS A 483 -1.11 -2.81 -2.99
N TYR A 484 -2.41 -2.55 -2.82
CA TYR A 484 -3.09 -1.41 -3.42
C TYR A 484 -3.96 -0.70 -2.39
N LEU A 485 -3.72 0.60 -2.18
CA LEU A 485 -4.45 1.44 -1.23
C LEU A 485 -5.09 2.62 -1.97
N ASN A 486 -6.39 2.79 -1.78
CA ASN A 486 -7.19 3.90 -2.32
C ASN A 486 -8.35 4.18 -1.34
N PRO A 487 -8.71 5.44 -1.04
CA PRO A 487 -9.91 5.81 -0.28
C PRO A 487 -11.17 5.89 -1.18
N ALA A 488 -11.53 4.81 -1.87
CA ALA A 488 -12.48 4.86 -3.00
C ALA A 488 -13.97 5.03 -2.61
N ILE A 489 -14.29 5.00 -1.31
CA ILE A 489 -15.65 5.27 -0.79
C ILE A 489 -15.77 6.72 -0.34
N TYR A 490 -14.85 7.18 0.51
CA TYR A 490 -14.95 8.52 1.10
C TYR A 490 -14.41 9.62 0.17
N LEU A 491 -13.42 9.28 -0.68
CA LEU A 491 -12.84 10.17 -1.67
C LEU A 491 -12.32 11.52 -1.10
N SER A 492 -11.67 11.49 0.07
CA SER A 492 -10.97 12.69 0.58
C SER A 492 -9.63 12.89 -0.13
N LEU A 493 -9.47 14.05 -0.79
CA LEU A 493 -8.18 14.47 -1.36
C LEU A 493 -7.11 14.63 -0.28
N GLY A 494 -5.85 14.43 -0.68
CA GLY A 494 -4.68 14.54 0.19
C GLY A 494 -4.35 13.25 0.94
N PHE A 495 -4.86 12.11 0.47
CA PHE A 495 -4.58 10.81 1.09
C PHE A 495 -3.14 10.34 0.80
N GLY A 496 -2.60 10.64 -0.37
CA GLY A 496 -1.44 9.94 -0.93
C GLY A 496 -0.17 10.02 -0.09
N VAL A 497 0.26 11.23 0.29
CA VAL A 497 1.51 11.46 1.04
C VAL A 497 1.46 10.88 2.48
N PRO A 498 0.47 11.19 3.33
CA PRO A 498 0.36 10.58 4.65
C PRO A 498 0.14 9.06 4.59
N ALA A 499 -0.59 8.54 3.60
CA ALA A 499 -0.73 7.11 3.42
C ALA A 499 0.62 6.44 3.07
N ALA A 500 1.49 7.11 2.31
CA ALA A 500 2.84 6.64 2.04
C ALA A 500 3.70 6.54 3.30
N LEU A 501 3.58 7.52 4.21
CA LEU A 501 4.20 7.45 5.54
C LEU A 501 3.70 6.21 6.32
N GLY A 502 2.39 6.01 6.37
CA GLY A 502 1.76 4.86 7.04
C GLY A 502 2.23 3.52 6.47
N ALA A 503 2.25 3.40 5.14
CA ALA A 503 2.67 2.19 4.44
C ALA A 503 4.16 1.88 4.64
N CYS A 504 5.03 2.89 4.56
CA CYS A 504 6.45 2.72 4.82
C CYS A 504 6.72 2.30 6.28
N ALA A 505 5.93 2.80 7.23
CA ALA A 505 6.05 2.40 8.63
C ALA A 505 5.56 0.97 8.88
N ALA A 506 4.55 0.49 8.13
CA ALA A 506 4.04 -0.88 8.23
C ALA A 506 5.02 -1.90 7.63
N GLU A 507 5.54 -1.63 6.45
CA GLU A 507 6.43 -2.55 5.72
C GLU A 507 7.65 -1.79 5.13
N PRO A 508 8.65 -1.41 5.95
CA PRO A 508 9.78 -0.58 5.50
C PRO A 508 10.64 -1.20 4.38
N SER A 509 10.59 -2.53 4.20
CA SER A 509 11.31 -3.23 3.13
C SER A 509 10.58 -3.17 1.78
N ARG A 510 9.26 -2.95 1.78
CA ARG A 510 8.42 -2.89 0.59
C ARG A 510 8.63 -1.57 -0.15
N ARG A 511 8.56 -1.58 -1.48
CA ARG A 511 8.66 -0.34 -2.26
C ARG A 511 7.31 0.34 -2.32
N THR A 512 7.19 1.50 -1.68
CA THR A 512 5.96 2.31 -1.76
C THR A 512 6.03 3.28 -2.94
N ILE A 513 4.99 3.29 -3.77
CA ILE A 513 4.71 4.30 -4.80
C ILE A 513 3.41 4.99 -4.43
N ALA A 514 3.42 6.32 -4.29
CA ALA A 514 2.20 7.10 -4.13
C ALA A 514 2.00 8.02 -5.34
N ILE A 515 0.83 7.96 -5.95
CA ILE A 515 0.47 8.76 -7.12
C ILE A 515 -0.53 9.81 -6.66
N CYS A 516 -0.15 11.08 -6.75
CA CYS A 516 -0.91 12.22 -6.27
C CYS A 516 -1.19 13.20 -7.43
N GLY A 517 -2.37 13.82 -7.44
CA GLY A 517 -2.55 15.08 -8.18
C GLY A 517 -1.86 16.21 -7.44
N ASP A 518 -1.48 17.27 -8.16
CA ASP A 518 -0.92 18.51 -7.58
C ASP A 518 -1.82 19.11 -6.48
N GLY A 519 -3.13 19.20 -6.71
CA GLY A 519 -4.08 19.73 -5.74
C GLY A 519 -4.16 18.92 -4.44
N GLY A 520 -4.27 17.59 -4.55
CA GLY A 520 -4.25 16.70 -3.38
C GLY A 520 -2.91 16.75 -2.65
N PHE A 521 -1.81 16.81 -3.39
CA PHE A 521 -0.46 16.94 -2.82
C PHE A 521 -0.33 18.21 -1.96
N GLN A 522 -0.83 19.36 -2.42
CA GLN A 522 -0.74 20.62 -1.66
C GLN A 522 -1.45 20.58 -0.30
N MET A 523 -2.43 19.68 -0.10
CA MET A 523 -3.16 19.58 1.16
C MET A 523 -2.34 18.92 2.28
N THR A 524 -1.46 17.99 1.94
CA THR A 524 -0.82 17.10 2.93
C THR A 524 0.68 16.83 2.69
N CYS A 525 1.32 17.53 1.76
CA CYS A 525 2.75 17.36 1.44
C CYS A 525 3.69 17.58 2.63
N GLN A 526 3.27 18.28 3.69
CA GLN A 526 4.07 18.50 4.89
C GLN A 526 4.56 17.19 5.53
N GLU A 527 3.83 16.08 5.35
CA GLU A 527 4.24 14.76 5.84
C GLU A 527 5.49 14.20 5.13
N LEU A 528 5.95 14.83 4.04
CA LEU A 528 7.30 14.59 3.52
C LEU A 528 8.39 14.83 4.59
N SER A 529 8.14 15.75 5.53
CA SER A 529 9.05 16.01 6.66
C SER A 529 9.14 14.80 7.60
N ALA A 530 8.02 14.13 7.88
CA ALA A 530 8.00 12.91 8.68
C ALA A 530 8.68 11.76 7.93
N ILE A 531 8.38 11.59 6.64
CA ILE A 531 9.06 10.61 5.77
C ILE A 531 10.58 10.80 5.79
N ALA A 532 11.04 12.05 5.66
CA ALA A 532 12.44 12.43 5.73
C ALA A 532 13.07 12.12 7.10
N ARG A 533 12.40 12.52 8.19
CA ARG A 533 12.84 12.29 9.58
C ARG A 533 13.05 10.81 9.89
N TYR A 534 12.17 9.95 9.37
CA TYR A 534 12.22 8.51 9.63
C TYR A 534 12.95 7.73 8.55
N HIS A 535 13.58 8.40 7.59
CA HIS A 535 14.38 7.79 6.53
C HIS A 535 13.61 6.76 5.69
N TYR A 536 12.30 6.97 5.56
CA TYR A 536 11.47 6.16 4.69
C TYR A 536 11.73 6.47 3.22
N ARG A 537 11.44 5.50 2.35
CA ARG A 537 11.79 5.57 0.94
C ARG A 537 10.67 5.36 -0.08
N PRO A 538 9.58 6.14 0.03
CA PRO A 538 8.56 6.14 -0.99
C PRO A 538 9.03 6.87 -2.25
N ILE A 539 8.43 6.48 -3.37
CA ILE A 539 8.42 7.22 -4.62
C ILE A 539 7.08 7.97 -4.65
N ILE A 540 7.13 9.30 -4.57
CA ILE A 540 5.94 10.16 -4.67
C ILE A 540 5.91 10.72 -6.09
N ILE A 541 4.87 10.40 -6.85
CA ILE A 541 4.66 10.92 -8.20
C ILE A 541 3.56 11.98 -8.13
N VAL A 542 3.87 13.20 -8.54
CA VAL A 542 2.92 14.31 -8.62
C VAL A 542 2.55 14.53 -10.09
N LEU A 543 1.27 14.35 -10.40
CA LEU A 543 0.68 14.71 -11.69
C LEU A 543 0.35 16.20 -11.64
N ASN A 544 1.24 17.02 -12.21
CA ASN A 544 1.09 18.48 -12.24
C ASN A 544 0.35 18.90 -13.51
N ASN A 545 -0.96 19.11 -13.39
CA ASN A 545 -1.84 19.58 -14.46
C ASN A 545 -2.51 20.93 -14.12
N ASN A 546 -1.90 21.67 -13.18
CA ASN A 546 -2.28 23.01 -12.73
C ASN A 546 -3.74 23.10 -12.23
N GLY A 547 -4.20 22.09 -11.48
CA GLY A 547 -5.43 22.20 -10.70
C GLY A 547 -6.32 20.95 -10.64
N TYR A 548 -7.56 21.17 -10.22
CA TYR A 548 -8.54 20.10 -10.02
C TYR A 548 -9.16 19.67 -11.36
N THR A 549 -8.42 18.92 -12.17
CA THR A 549 -8.82 18.54 -13.54
C THR A 549 -10.08 17.68 -13.60
N THR A 550 -10.32 16.81 -12.62
CA THR A 550 -11.58 16.06 -12.51
C THR A 550 -12.78 17.03 -12.42
N GLU A 551 -12.67 18.08 -11.61
CA GLU A 551 -13.72 19.10 -11.45
C GLU A 551 -13.85 19.99 -12.69
N LYS A 552 -12.73 20.41 -13.30
CA LYS A 552 -12.74 21.12 -14.60
C LYS A 552 -13.44 20.30 -15.68
N GLY A 553 -13.27 18.98 -15.63
CA GLY A 553 -13.90 18.04 -16.54
C GLY A 553 -15.42 17.97 -16.37
N LEU A 554 -15.89 17.97 -15.12
CA LEU A 554 -17.31 17.97 -14.79
C LEU A 554 -18.00 19.27 -15.23
N ASP A 555 -17.43 20.43 -14.89
CA ASP A 555 -17.93 21.75 -15.29
C ASP A 555 -16.83 22.66 -15.84
N LYS A 556 -16.82 22.79 -17.18
CA LYS A 556 -15.86 23.63 -17.92
C LYS A 556 -16.06 25.14 -17.70
N GLY A 557 -17.20 25.55 -17.14
CA GLY A 557 -17.52 26.94 -16.79
C GLY A 557 -16.78 27.40 -15.53
N ILE A 558 -16.45 26.49 -14.62
CA ILE A 558 -15.77 26.79 -13.35
C ILE A 558 -14.26 26.74 -13.55
N LYS A 559 -13.68 27.86 -14.01
CA LYS A 559 -12.24 27.95 -14.27
C LYS A 559 -11.46 28.37 -13.03
N LYS A 560 -11.80 29.53 -12.45
CA LYS A 560 -10.99 30.16 -11.38
C LYS A 560 -10.86 29.30 -10.12
N ALA A 561 -11.94 28.65 -9.69
CA ALA A 561 -11.91 27.82 -8.47
C ALA A 561 -11.14 26.50 -8.66
N ASN A 562 -11.02 26.03 -9.91
CA ASN A 562 -10.35 24.77 -10.24
C ASN A 562 -8.88 24.94 -10.65
N THR A 563 -8.41 26.17 -10.82
CA THR A 563 -7.00 26.47 -11.07
C THR A 563 -6.30 26.71 -9.73
N ILE A 564 -5.18 26.01 -9.50
CA ILE A 564 -4.37 26.17 -8.30
C ILE A 564 -3.05 26.87 -8.63
N HIS A 565 -2.39 27.40 -7.60
CA HIS A 565 -1.03 27.92 -7.75
C HIS A 565 -0.05 26.77 -7.96
N SER A 566 0.61 26.72 -9.13
CA SER A 566 1.64 25.71 -9.40
C SER A 566 2.88 25.98 -8.53
N TRP A 567 3.36 24.96 -7.82
CA TRP A 567 4.52 25.08 -6.94
C TRP A 567 5.82 24.74 -7.68
N ASN A 568 6.93 25.23 -7.13
CA ASN A 568 8.24 24.73 -7.53
C ASN A 568 8.59 23.50 -6.66
N TYR A 569 8.26 22.31 -7.15
CA TYR A 569 8.47 21.05 -6.45
C TYR A 569 9.95 20.70 -6.23
N GLU A 570 10.85 21.17 -7.10
CA GLU A 570 12.30 21.03 -6.90
C GLU A 570 12.74 21.73 -5.62
N LYS A 571 12.28 22.97 -5.42
CA LYS A 571 12.57 23.76 -4.22
C LYS A 571 11.95 23.20 -2.96
N LEU A 572 10.87 22.44 -3.07
CA LEU A 572 10.31 21.73 -1.91
C LEU A 572 11.28 20.69 -1.34
N ILE A 573 11.96 19.92 -2.19
CA ILE A 573 12.97 18.96 -1.72
C ILE A 573 14.19 19.67 -1.12
N GLU A 574 14.59 20.82 -1.68
CA GLU A 574 15.62 21.67 -1.06
C GLU A 574 15.19 22.18 0.34
N LEU A 575 13.93 22.60 0.49
CA LEU A 575 13.36 23.06 1.77
C LEU A 575 13.31 21.95 2.82
N ILE A 576 12.88 20.75 2.44
CA ILE A 576 12.89 19.56 3.32
C ILE A 576 14.33 19.18 3.71
N GLY A 577 15.32 19.55 2.89
CA GLY A 577 16.74 19.37 3.15
C GLY A 577 17.27 17.98 2.80
N THR A 578 16.43 17.07 2.32
CA THR A 578 16.78 15.69 1.99
C THR A 578 15.80 15.09 0.98
N GLY A 579 16.26 14.08 0.24
CA GLY A 579 15.50 13.41 -0.80
C GLY A 579 15.93 13.87 -2.18
N ARG A 580 15.24 13.33 -3.19
CA ARG A 580 15.54 13.56 -4.59
C ARG A 580 14.32 14.12 -5.29
N TYR A 581 14.56 15.10 -6.15
CA TYR A 581 13.58 15.58 -7.10
C TYR A 581 13.95 15.08 -8.49
N ILE A 582 12.96 14.57 -9.23
CA ILE A 582 13.06 14.23 -10.64
C ILE A 582 11.94 14.97 -11.38
N GLY A 583 12.30 15.97 -12.16
CA GLY A 583 11.38 16.73 -13.00
C GLY A 583 11.72 16.62 -14.48
N ASN A 584 11.12 17.49 -15.30
CA ASN A 584 11.33 17.54 -16.75
C ASN A 584 11.04 16.21 -17.48
N ILE A 585 10.12 15.40 -16.95
CA ILE A 585 9.62 14.20 -17.63
C ILE A 585 8.83 14.67 -18.87
N LYS A 586 9.39 14.46 -20.07
CA LYS A 586 8.76 14.88 -21.33
C LYS A 586 8.29 13.71 -22.16
N THR A 587 8.95 12.57 -22.04
CA THR A 587 8.70 11.37 -22.84
C THR A 587 8.40 10.16 -21.96
N GLU A 588 7.85 9.11 -22.57
CA GLU A 588 7.60 7.84 -21.90
C GLU A 588 8.92 7.23 -21.35
N LYS A 589 10.01 7.32 -22.13
CA LYS A 589 11.34 6.88 -21.70
C LYS A 589 11.91 7.67 -20.52
N ASP A 590 11.62 8.97 -20.41
CA ASP A 590 12.07 9.76 -19.25
C ASP A 590 11.47 9.22 -17.95
N LEU A 591 10.17 8.86 -17.96
CA LEU A 591 9.51 8.29 -16.79
C LEU A 591 10.01 6.88 -16.47
N ASP A 592 10.22 6.04 -17.49
CA ASP A 592 10.78 4.70 -17.29
C ASP A 592 12.17 4.77 -16.65
N LEU A 593 13.03 5.67 -17.14
CA LEU A 593 14.36 5.91 -16.58
C LEU A 593 14.30 6.46 -15.15
N ALA A 594 13.35 7.36 -14.87
CA ALA A 594 13.14 7.88 -13.52
C ALA A 594 12.76 6.76 -12.53
N LEU A 595 11.84 5.87 -12.92
CA LEU A 595 11.43 4.73 -12.09
C LEU A 595 12.55 3.71 -11.93
N TYR A 596 13.27 3.39 -13.00
CA TYR A 596 14.47 2.55 -12.94
C TYR A 596 15.46 3.02 -11.87
N ARG A 597 15.80 4.32 -11.89
CA ARG A 597 16.70 4.91 -10.90
C ARG A 597 16.16 4.81 -9.48
N CYS A 598 14.84 4.80 -9.29
CA CYS A 598 14.24 4.62 -7.98
C CYS A 598 14.34 3.17 -7.47
N PHE A 599 14.22 2.19 -8.37
CA PHE A 599 14.23 0.77 -8.04
C PHE A 599 15.63 0.16 -7.92
N ASP A 600 16.64 0.57 -8.71
CA ASP A 600 18.05 0.12 -8.60
C ASP A 600 18.66 0.41 -7.19
N MET A 601 18.06 1.35 -6.45
CA MET A 601 18.51 1.73 -5.11
C MET A 601 18.13 0.78 -3.98
N THR A 602 17.39 -0.30 -4.23
CA THR A 602 17.04 -1.31 -3.21
C THR A 602 18.28 -2.03 -2.64
N GLY A 603 19.40 -2.08 -3.39
CA GLY A 603 20.68 -2.61 -2.91
C GLY A 603 21.35 -1.81 -1.78
N ALA A 604 20.87 -0.59 -1.48
CA ALA A 604 21.43 0.23 -0.41
C ALA A 604 21.06 -0.26 1.01
N LEU A 605 20.09 -1.17 1.16
CA LEU A 605 19.76 -1.78 2.45
C LEU A 605 20.93 -2.59 3.01
N THR A 606 21.67 -3.28 2.14
CA THR A 606 22.86 -4.05 2.51
C THR A 606 23.98 -3.15 3.01
N PHE A 607 24.07 -1.91 2.49
CA PHE A 607 25.07 -0.95 2.93
C PHE A 607 24.68 -0.26 4.25
N SER A 608 23.42 0.12 4.43
CA SER A 608 22.95 0.76 5.68
C SER A 608 22.95 -0.19 6.88
N ILE A 609 22.53 -1.45 6.68
CA ILE A 609 22.59 -2.49 7.73
C ILE A 609 24.05 -2.78 8.08
N LYS A 610 24.94 -2.95 7.07
CA LYS A 610 26.37 -3.09 7.30
C LYS A 610 26.97 -1.87 7.99
N GLU A 611 26.57 -0.65 7.65
CA GLU A 611 27.11 0.56 8.29
C GLU A 611 26.68 0.67 9.75
N LYS A 612 25.46 0.24 10.08
CA LYS A 612 24.95 0.17 11.46
C LYS A 612 25.66 -0.94 12.25
N GLU A 613 25.82 -2.12 11.68
CA GLU A 613 26.60 -3.24 12.25
C GLU A 613 28.08 -2.87 12.41
N ILE A 614 28.68 -2.16 11.45
CA ILE A 614 30.07 -1.67 11.51
C ILE A 614 30.19 -0.62 12.61
N LYS A 615 29.25 0.33 12.73
CA LYS A 615 29.26 1.35 13.81
C LYS A 615 29.07 0.72 15.19
N GLU A 616 28.23 -0.30 15.33
CA GLU A 616 28.07 -1.07 16.57
C GLU A 616 29.33 -1.91 16.87
N THR A 617 29.92 -2.55 15.87
CA THR A 617 31.17 -3.29 16.00
C THR A 617 32.34 -2.39 16.41
N ILE A 618 32.41 -1.15 15.86
CA ILE A 618 33.40 -0.15 16.25
C ILE A 618 33.18 0.28 17.72
N LYS A 619 31.94 0.55 18.13
CA LYS A 619 31.62 0.88 19.54
C LYS A 619 31.98 -0.26 20.49
N VAL A 620 31.72 -1.51 20.11
CA VAL A 620 32.10 -2.69 20.90
C VAL A 620 33.62 -2.83 20.98
N LYS A 621 34.35 -2.66 19.87
CA LYS A 621 35.81 -2.68 19.85
C LYS A 621 36.44 -1.56 20.67
N GLU A 622 35.87 -0.35 20.67
CA GLU A 622 36.30 0.75 21.54
C GLU A 622 36.06 0.46 23.02
N LYS A 623 34.92 -0.16 23.36
CA LYS A 623 34.61 -0.57 24.73
C LYS A 623 35.56 -1.67 25.21
N ILE A 624 35.88 -2.65 24.36
CA ILE A 624 36.88 -3.70 24.64
C ILE A 624 38.28 -3.09 24.80
N ARG A 625 38.70 -2.15 23.93
CA ARG A 625 39.98 -1.43 24.09
C ARG A 625 40.07 -0.67 25.41
N LYS A 626 38.99 0.01 25.83
CA LYS A 626 38.95 0.70 27.12
C LYS A 626 39.04 -0.28 28.29
N LEU A 627 38.37 -1.42 28.23
CA LEU A 627 38.46 -2.47 29.26
C LEU A 627 39.86 -3.10 29.32
N GLN A 628 40.51 -3.34 28.18
CA GLN A 628 41.88 -3.84 28.11
C GLN A 628 42.89 -2.82 28.65
N GLN A 629 42.71 -1.53 28.36
CA GLN A 629 43.53 -0.47 28.96
C GLN A 629 43.35 -0.37 30.48
N LEU A 630 42.12 -0.51 30.98
CA LEU A 630 41.84 -0.55 32.42
C LEU A 630 42.46 -1.79 33.08
N GLN A 631 42.40 -2.96 32.44
CA GLN A 631 43.08 -4.16 32.94
C GLN A 631 44.60 -4.02 32.92
N GLN A 632 45.19 -3.41 31.90
CA GLN A 632 46.63 -3.15 31.85
C GLN A 632 47.06 -2.13 32.91
N GLN A 633 46.24 -1.11 33.17
CA GLN A 633 46.46 -0.17 34.28
C GLN A 633 46.33 -0.84 35.65
N GLN A 634 45.37 -1.75 35.83
CA GLN A 634 45.26 -2.56 37.04
C GLN A 634 46.43 -3.55 37.20
N GLN A 635 46.92 -4.15 36.12
CA GLN A 635 48.10 -5.01 36.15
C GLN A 635 49.39 -4.22 36.42
N GLN A 636 49.51 -2.99 35.93
CA GLN A 636 50.61 -2.08 36.26
C GLN A 636 50.50 -1.56 37.70
N GLN A 637 49.30 -1.26 38.19
CA GLN A 637 49.08 -0.93 39.61
C GLN A 637 49.37 -2.12 40.51
N ASN A 638 49.00 -3.35 40.12
CA ASN A 638 49.33 -4.57 40.85
C ASN A 638 50.82 -4.92 40.77
N LYS A 639 51.51 -4.63 39.64
CA LYS A 639 52.98 -4.73 39.56
C LYS A 639 53.67 -3.70 40.47
N ASN A 640 53.18 -2.46 40.52
CA ASN A 640 53.66 -1.44 41.46
C ASN A 640 53.31 -1.78 42.93
N TYR A 641 52.25 -2.55 43.17
CA TYR A 641 51.92 -3.11 44.49
C TYR A 641 52.81 -4.31 44.85
N HIS A 642 53.22 -5.12 43.86
CA HIS A 642 54.13 -6.26 44.06
C HIS A 642 55.61 -5.86 44.15
N GLU A 643 56.05 -4.79 43.50
CA GLU A 643 57.40 -4.22 43.66
C GLU A 643 57.58 -3.53 45.02
N ASN A 644 56.50 -3.04 45.64
CA ASN A 644 56.51 -2.49 47.01
C ASN A 644 56.36 -3.55 48.11
N ARG A 645 56.35 -4.86 47.77
CA ARG A 645 56.23 -5.96 48.76
C ARG A 645 57.46 -6.88 48.83
N TYR A 646 58.54 -6.55 48.11
CA TYR A 646 59.87 -7.11 48.36
C TYR A 646 60.60 -6.29 49.45
N ASN A 647 60.01 -6.28 50.64
CA ASN A 647 60.65 -5.95 51.91
C ASN A 647 59.69 -6.44 53.01
N GLY A 648 59.86 -7.68 53.47
CA GLY A 648 59.14 -8.22 54.63
C GLY A 648 58.80 -9.70 54.56
N ASN A 649 59.76 -10.53 54.98
CA ASN A 649 59.68 -11.78 55.75
C ASN A 649 58.47 -12.74 55.65
N GLU A 650 58.81 -13.96 55.23
CA GLU A 650 58.68 -15.27 55.92
C GLU A 650 57.35 -15.74 56.57
N ASN A 651 57.02 -16.98 56.18
CA ASN A 651 56.42 -18.10 56.92
C ASN A 651 54.97 -18.54 56.64
N ASP A 652 54.86 -19.88 56.61
CA ASP A 652 53.72 -20.78 56.85
C ASP A 652 52.89 -21.31 55.66
N ASN A 653 53.31 -22.49 55.19
CA ASN A 653 52.65 -23.81 55.20
C ASN A 653 51.15 -24.02 54.88
N GLU A 654 50.98 -25.08 54.06
CA GLU A 654 49.94 -26.12 54.05
C GLU A 654 48.61 -25.95 53.26
N ASP A 655 48.50 -26.84 52.26
CA ASP A 655 47.38 -27.73 51.91
C ASP A 655 45.96 -27.17 51.69
N ASN A 656 45.48 -27.29 50.44
CA ASN A 656 44.52 -28.35 50.08
C ASN A 656 44.18 -28.38 48.58
N ASN A 657 44.34 -29.58 48.00
CA ASN A 657 43.65 -30.06 46.81
C ASN A 657 42.15 -30.28 47.13
N ASN A 658 41.25 -29.93 46.21
CA ASN A 658 40.41 -30.92 45.51
C ASN A 658 39.28 -30.29 44.66
N ASN A 659 39.37 -30.58 43.36
CA ASN A 659 38.38 -31.26 42.53
C ASN A 659 37.07 -30.58 42.07
N ASN A 660 36.96 -30.65 40.73
CA ASN A 660 35.81 -31.06 39.92
C ASN A 660 34.70 -30.04 39.72
N ASN A 661 33.98 -30.04 38.59
CA ASN A 661 34.13 -30.53 37.22
C ASN A 661 32.85 -30.03 36.51
N ASN A 662 32.84 -30.12 35.18
CA ASN A 662 31.69 -30.06 34.26
C ASN A 662 31.23 -28.65 33.87
N SER A 663 30.88 -28.36 32.63
CA SER A 663 31.02 -29.05 31.34
C SER A 663 30.44 -28.06 30.32
N ASP A 664 31.26 -27.59 29.39
CA ASP A 664 30.81 -26.86 28.20
C ASP A 664 30.14 -27.84 27.23
N SER A 665 28.82 -27.79 27.14
CA SER A 665 28.03 -28.24 25.97
C SER A 665 26.58 -27.79 26.17
N ASP A 666 26.06 -26.97 25.26
CA ASP A 666 24.64 -26.86 24.84
C ASP A 666 24.28 -25.42 24.41
N ILE A 667 24.80 -24.94 23.28
CA ILE A 667 24.20 -23.82 22.51
C ILE A 667 24.41 -24.07 21.00
N ASP A 668 23.94 -25.20 20.49
CA ASP A 668 23.90 -25.46 19.04
C ASP A 668 22.66 -26.31 18.69
N GLU A 669 21.46 -25.82 19.01
CA GLU A 669 20.22 -26.38 18.44
C GLU A 669 19.06 -25.37 18.48
N MET A 670 19.14 -24.33 17.66
CA MET A 670 17.98 -23.42 17.49
C MET A 670 17.90 -22.75 16.11
N TYR A 671 18.34 -23.40 15.03
CA TYR A 671 18.06 -22.95 13.66
C TYR A 671 18.03 -24.12 12.66
N LYS A 672 16.85 -24.69 12.42
CA LYS A 672 16.52 -25.41 11.17
C LYS A 672 15.09 -25.06 10.73
N PRO A 673 14.86 -24.66 9.46
CA PRO A 673 13.52 -24.35 8.96
C PRO A 673 12.70 -25.63 8.68
N PHE A 674 11.40 -25.51 8.92
CA PHE A 674 10.36 -26.45 8.51
C PHE A 674 10.25 -26.49 6.98
N GLU A 675 10.87 -27.49 6.37
CA GLU A 675 10.49 -28.03 5.06
C GLU A 675 10.05 -29.50 5.25
N GLU A 676 9.00 -29.88 4.51
CA GLU A 676 8.41 -31.22 4.36
C GLU A 676 7.41 -31.73 5.43
N LYS A 677 6.11 -31.66 5.08
CA LYS A 677 5.29 -32.83 4.70
C LYS A 677 3.83 -32.43 4.42
N VAL A 678 3.55 -32.07 3.17
CA VAL A 678 2.23 -32.28 2.55
C VAL A 678 2.49 -33.04 1.25
N LYS A 679 2.58 -34.37 1.35
CA LYS A 679 2.47 -35.26 0.19
C LYS A 679 0.98 -35.40 -0.11
N ILE A 680 0.47 -34.55 -0.99
CA ILE A 680 -0.77 -34.83 -1.71
C ILE A 680 -0.38 -35.70 -2.89
N ASN A 681 -0.98 -36.90 -2.98
CA ASN A 681 -0.84 -37.81 -4.10
C ASN A 681 -1.31 -37.12 -5.39
N ASN A 682 -0.35 -36.69 -6.22
CA ASN A 682 -0.59 -36.23 -7.58
C ASN A 682 -0.42 -37.40 -8.56
N ASP A 683 -1.40 -38.31 -8.59
CA ASP A 683 -1.50 -39.37 -9.61
C ASP A 683 -2.68 -39.18 -10.56
N ASN A 684 -3.21 -37.97 -10.70
CA ASN A 684 -4.16 -37.61 -11.75
C ASN A 684 -3.52 -36.56 -12.67
N GLY A 685 -3.18 -36.97 -13.89
CA GLY A 685 -2.44 -36.21 -14.89
C GLY A 685 -3.13 -34.92 -15.36
N TYR A 686 -3.02 -33.84 -14.58
CA TYR A 686 -3.28 -32.49 -15.03
C TYR A 686 -1.98 -31.81 -15.45
N ILE A 687 -1.85 -31.65 -16.77
CA ILE A 687 -0.72 -31.00 -17.45
C ILE A 687 -0.52 -29.58 -16.92
N ASN A 688 0.73 -29.29 -16.55
CA ASN A 688 1.23 -28.01 -16.08
C ASN A 688 1.11 -26.93 -17.19
N ASN A 689 0.00 -26.18 -17.17
CA ASN A 689 -0.23 -24.97 -17.98
C ASN A 689 -0.03 -23.68 -17.14
N ASN A 690 0.53 -23.83 -15.92
CA ASN A 690 0.59 -22.82 -14.87
C ASN A 690 1.77 -21.83 -14.99
N GLU A 691 2.77 -22.13 -15.81
CA GLU A 691 4.06 -21.43 -15.71
C GLU A 691 3.97 -19.95 -16.05
N PHE A 692 3.24 -19.52 -17.09
CA PHE A 692 3.34 -18.14 -17.60
C PHE A 692 2.75 -17.05 -16.68
N LEU A 693 1.54 -17.22 -16.13
CA LEU A 693 0.93 -16.22 -15.22
C LEU A 693 1.56 -16.23 -13.84
N THR A 694 1.98 -17.40 -13.36
CA THR A 694 2.80 -17.48 -12.16
C THR A 694 4.17 -16.84 -12.40
N ASN A 695 4.71 -16.96 -13.61
CA ASN A 695 5.93 -16.27 -14.04
C ASN A 695 5.74 -14.76 -14.30
N LEU A 696 4.53 -14.22 -14.37
CA LEU A 696 4.31 -12.76 -14.44
C LEU A 696 4.58 -12.09 -13.08
N VAL A 697 4.56 -12.87 -11.99
CA VAL A 697 5.02 -12.38 -10.69
C VAL A 697 6.51 -12.08 -10.81
N ASP A 698 6.87 -10.82 -10.61
CA ASP A 698 8.26 -10.33 -10.60
C ASP A 698 9.04 -10.52 -11.92
N LYS A 699 8.34 -10.54 -13.07
CA LYS A 699 9.00 -10.51 -14.40
C LYS A 699 8.49 -9.35 -15.25
N ILE A 700 9.39 -8.78 -16.04
CA ILE A 700 9.12 -7.72 -17.02
C ILE A 700 9.36 -8.27 -18.42
N TYR A 701 8.51 -7.89 -19.37
CA TYR A 701 8.75 -8.20 -20.78
C TYR A 701 9.85 -7.30 -21.33
N CYS A 702 10.88 -7.91 -21.91
CA CYS A 702 11.99 -7.22 -22.56
C CYS A 702 11.91 -7.45 -24.06
N LYS A 703 11.50 -6.43 -24.82
CA LYS A 703 11.37 -6.53 -26.29
C LYS A 703 12.67 -6.94 -27.00
N GLU A 704 13.82 -6.52 -26.50
CA GLU A 704 15.12 -6.87 -27.09
C GLU A 704 15.45 -8.36 -26.97
N MET A 705 14.96 -9.01 -25.91
CA MET A 705 15.12 -10.45 -25.69
C MET A 705 13.92 -11.26 -26.16
N GLY A 706 12.86 -10.61 -26.66
CA GLY A 706 11.61 -11.25 -27.09
C GLY A 706 10.92 -12.07 -26.01
N CYS A 707 11.21 -11.85 -24.72
CA CYS A 707 10.70 -12.70 -23.64
C CYS A 707 10.54 -11.97 -22.29
N LEU A 708 9.82 -12.61 -21.36
CA LEU A 708 9.72 -12.19 -19.96
C LEU A 708 11.02 -12.54 -19.22
N ILE A 709 11.63 -11.56 -18.56
CA ILE A 709 12.82 -11.74 -17.73
C ILE A 709 12.54 -11.36 -16.27
N PRO A 710 13.23 -11.97 -15.29
CA PRO A 710 13.16 -11.55 -13.89
C PRO A 710 13.37 -10.04 -13.73
N PHE A 711 12.57 -9.41 -12.88
CA PHE A 711 12.62 -7.97 -12.61
C PHE A 711 14.04 -7.52 -12.27
N ASP A 712 14.74 -8.25 -11.41
CA ASP A 712 16.12 -7.95 -11.02
C ASP A 712 17.10 -8.05 -12.20
N ASN A 713 16.87 -9.00 -13.12
CA ASN A 713 17.67 -9.13 -14.34
C ASN A 713 17.41 -7.95 -15.29
N TYR A 714 16.17 -7.49 -15.40
CA TYR A 714 15.85 -6.28 -16.19
C TYR A 714 16.56 -5.06 -15.61
N VAL A 715 16.49 -4.84 -14.30
CA VAL A 715 17.18 -3.73 -13.62
C VAL A 715 18.69 -3.82 -13.87
N LYS A 716 19.30 -5.00 -13.75
CA LYS A 716 20.73 -5.20 -14.00
C LYS A 716 21.11 -4.95 -15.47
N ALA A 717 20.36 -5.49 -16.43
CA ALA A 717 20.61 -5.30 -17.85
C ALA A 717 20.40 -3.85 -18.30
N TYR A 718 19.45 -3.14 -17.70
CA TYR A 718 19.27 -1.72 -17.92
C TYR A 718 20.48 -0.91 -17.43
N LYS A 719 21.04 -1.28 -16.28
CA LYS A 719 22.27 -0.69 -15.72
C LYS A 719 23.47 -0.82 -16.64
N GLU A 720 23.68 -2.02 -17.18
CA GLU A 720 24.81 -2.33 -18.07
C GLU A 720 24.71 -1.55 -19.39
N ARG A 721 23.49 -1.32 -19.91
CA ARG A 721 23.23 -0.48 -21.10
C ARG A 721 23.48 1.02 -20.88
N GLU A 722 23.07 1.55 -19.73
CA GLU A 722 23.33 2.95 -19.37
C GLU A 722 24.83 3.23 -19.20
N LEU A 723 25.58 2.27 -18.63
CA LEU A 723 27.02 2.38 -18.51
C LEU A 723 27.72 2.36 -19.87
N SER A 724 27.27 1.54 -20.82
CA SER A 724 27.86 1.46 -22.17
C SER A 724 27.53 2.67 -23.06
N GLN A 725 26.37 3.34 -22.87
CA GLN A 725 26.05 4.58 -23.59
C GLN A 725 26.83 5.79 -23.06
N ASN A 726 27.14 5.85 -21.76
CA ASN A 726 27.91 6.96 -21.18
C ASN A 726 29.39 6.96 -21.59
N ASP A 727 29.99 5.81 -21.93
CA ASP A 727 31.36 5.76 -22.47
C ASP A 727 31.47 6.29 -23.91
N TYR A 728 30.36 6.35 -24.65
CA TYR A 728 30.33 6.92 -26.00
C TYR A 728 30.38 8.46 -26.00
N TYR A 729 29.92 9.12 -24.94
CA TYR A 729 29.91 10.59 -24.82
C TYR A 729 31.22 11.19 -24.30
N LYS A 730 32.10 10.41 -23.66
CA LYS A 730 33.43 10.90 -23.22
C LYS A 730 34.39 11.18 -24.39
N ASN A 731 34.14 10.62 -25.57
CA ASN A 731 35.03 10.82 -26.73
C ASN A 731 34.72 12.08 -27.55
N TYR A 732 33.69 12.87 -27.18
CA TYR A 732 33.30 14.09 -27.90
C TYR A 732 33.79 15.39 -27.24
N ASP A 733 34.26 15.37 -25.99
CA ASP A 733 34.68 16.57 -25.24
C ASP A 733 36.12 17.06 -25.56
N ASN A 734 36.87 16.37 -26.44
CA ASN A 734 38.27 16.74 -26.73
C ASN A 734 38.47 17.73 -27.90
N ASP A 735 37.43 18.12 -28.64
CA ASP A 735 37.58 18.91 -29.88
C ASP A 735 37.16 20.39 -29.79
N GLU A 736 36.63 20.89 -28.66
CA GLU A 736 36.10 22.27 -28.55
C GLU A 736 36.95 23.27 -27.73
N GLU A 737 38.18 22.94 -27.33
CA GLU A 737 39.06 23.86 -26.58
C GLU A 737 39.73 24.98 -27.42
N ASN A 738 39.42 25.10 -28.71
CA ASN A 738 40.01 26.13 -29.59
C ASN A 738 38.93 26.97 -30.27
N LYS A 739 38.32 27.94 -29.55
CA LYS A 739 37.78 29.21 -30.09
C LYS A 739 37.10 30.04 -29.00
N ASP A 740 37.88 30.75 -28.19
CA ASP A 740 37.40 31.90 -27.43
C ASP A 740 38.40 33.04 -27.56
N ASN A 741 38.09 34.02 -28.42
CA ASN A 741 38.63 35.38 -28.41
C ASN A 741 37.92 36.21 -29.50
N ASP A 742 36.79 36.83 -29.18
CA ASP A 742 36.58 38.25 -29.54
C ASP A 742 35.28 38.87 -29.00
N LYS A 743 35.46 40.07 -28.44
CA LYS A 743 34.59 41.27 -28.51
C LYS A 743 33.41 41.51 -27.57
N SER A 744 33.29 42.83 -27.37
CA SER A 744 32.74 43.64 -26.29
C SER A 744 31.78 44.72 -26.83
N LYS A 745 30.99 45.35 -25.93
CA LYS A 745 30.25 46.65 -26.04
C LYS A 745 28.95 46.61 -26.87
N GLY A 746 27.83 47.29 -26.56
CA GLY A 746 27.41 48.24 -25.51
C GLY A 746 25.96 48.75 -25.79
N LYS A 747 25.35 49.40 -24.77
CA LYS A 747 24.21 50.39 -24.66
C LYS A 747 23.25 50.62 -25.86
N GLU A 748 21.94 50.92 -25.70
CA GLU A 748 21.35 52.13 -25.07
C GLU A 748 19.80 52.05 -24.90
N LYS A 749 19.20 53.06 -24.26
CA LYS A 749 17.82 53.19 -23.75
C LYS A 749 16.80 53.73 -24.78
N ASP A 750 15.49 53.60 -24.50
CA ASP A 750 14.51 54.71 -24.53
C ASP A 750 13.19 54.37 -23.78
N GLU A 751 12.65 55.40 -23.11
CA GLU A 751 11.44 55.46 -22.26
C GLU A 751 10.23 55.99 -23.03
N TYR A 752 9.00 55.60 -22.64
CA TYR A 752 7.81 56.48 -22.62
C TYR A 752 6.77 55.96 -21.62
N GLU A 753 6.31 56.87 -20.73
CA GLU A 753 5.28 56.70 -19.70
C GLU A 753 3.86 56.93 -20.23
N TYR A 754 2.86 56.32 -19.58
CA TYR A 754 1.59 56.96 -19.18
C TYR A 754 0.95 56.18 -18.00
N GLU A 755 0.57 56.93 -16.96
CA GLU A 755 0.02 56.49 -15.67
C GLU A 755 -1.48 56.13 -15.72
N ASN A 756 -1.90 55.13 -14.91
CA ASN A 756 -2.91 55.29 -13.85
C ASN A 756 -3.15 53.98 -13.06
N GLU A 757 -2.76 54.04 -11.78
CA GLU A 757 -3.36 53.49 -10.55
C GLU A 757 -4.07 52.12 -10.57
N TYR A 758 -3.42 51.11 -9.94
CA TYR A 758 -3.88 50.40 -8.73
C TYR A 758 -2.73 49.48 -8.26
N GLU A 759 -2.10 49.80 -7.13
CA GLU A 759 -0.97 49.05 -6.55
C GLU A 759 -1.39 47.70 -5.97
N TYR A 760 -0.78 46.62 -6.48
CA TYR A 760 -0.46 45.40 -5.74
C TYR A 760 0.99 45.01 -6.10
N PRO A 761 1.96 45.07 -5.16
CA PRO A 761 3.37 44.85 -5.50
C PRO A 761 3.73 43.35 -5.47
N TYR A 762 4.68 42.95 -6.33
CA TYR A 762 5.38 41.64 -6.38
C TYR A 762 4.82 40.47 -7.22
N SER A 763 4.40 40.69 -8.47
CA SER A 763 4.16 39.54 -9.39
C SER A 763 4.75 39.68 -10.81
N TYR A 764 5.22 40.85 -11.22
CA TYR A 764 5.63 41.07 -12.62
C TYR A 764 7.15 41.04 -12.86
N LEU A 765 7.98 41.37 -11.87
CA LEU A 765 9.45 41.35 -12.00
C LEU A 765 10.03 39.91 -12.02
N TYR A 766 9.32 38.93 -11.45
CA TYR A 766 9.78 37.54 -11.36
C TYR A 766 9.64 36.77 -12.69
N GLN A 767 8.69 37.14 -13.56
CA GLN A 767 8.49 36.46 -14.85
C GLN A 767 9.57 36.83 -15.89
N LYS A 768 10.00 38.10 -15.94
CA LYS A 768 11.07 38.54 -16.85
C LYS A 768 12.46 38.05 -16.41
N GLU A 769 12.69 37.87 -15.11
CA GLU A 769 13.92 37.23 -14.62
C GLU A 769 13.92 35.73 -14.88
N GLN A 770 12.77 35.03 -14.77
CA GLN A 770 12.66 33.64 -15.19
C GLN A 770 12.92 33.42 -16.68
N GLU A 771 12.54 34.34 -17.57
CA GLU A 771 12.83 34.21 -19.00
C GLU A 771 14.31 34.44 -19.34
N LYS A 772 14.99 35.36 -18.63
CA LYS A 772 16.44 35.56 -18.75
C LYS A 772 17.25 34.43 -18.10
N GLU A 773 16.75 33.81 -17.04
CA GLU A 773 17.36 32.61 -16.43
C GLU A 773 17.07 31.32 -17.21
N LYS A 774 15.90 31.18 -17.85
CA LYS A 774 15.58 30.07 -18.78
C LYS A 774 16.57 30.00 -19.95
N GLY A 775 17.11 31.14 -20.39
CA GLY A 775 18.17 31.22 -21.40
C GLY A 775 19.54 30.74 -20.90
N LYS A 776 19.86 30.93 -19.61
CA LYS A 776 21.14 30.54 -19.00
C LYS A 776 21.12 29.13 -18.36
N GLN A 777 19.95 28.61 -17.99
CA GLN A 777 19.77 27.22 -17.55
C GLN A 777 19.72 26.21 -18.71
N ARG A 778 19.50 26.67 -19.95
CA ARG A 778 19.48 25.84 -21.17
C ARG A 778 20.83 25.19 -21.54
N LYS A 779 21.94 25.57 -20.88
CA LYS A 779 23.30 25.03 -21.11
C LYS A 779 23.92 24.31 -19.91
N LYS A 780 23.12 23.84 -18.94
CA LYS A 780 23.64 22.96 -17.88
C LYS A 780 23.29 21.52 -18.20
N SER A 781 24.30 20.81 -18.71
CA SER A 781 24.28 19.38 -19.03
C SER A 781 23.87 18.51 -17.84
N LEU A 782 23.53 17.26 -18.15
CA LEU A 782 23.13 16.10 -17.34
C LEU A 782 23.74 15.99 -15.91
N SER A 783 24.83 16.69 -15.60
CA SER A 783 25.50 16.75 -14.29
C SER A 783 24.62 17.26 -13.12
N ASN A 784 23.55 18.01 -13.38
CA ASN A 784 22.63 18.45 -12.33
C ASN A 784 21.59 17.39 -11.89
N TYR A 785 21.48 16.24 -12.58
CA TYR A 785 20.57 15.16 -12.19
C TYR A 785 20.99 14.44 -10.89
N LEU A 786 22.20 14.70 -10.38
CA LEU A 786 22.82 13.94 -9.28
C LEU A 786 23.42 14.84 -8.19
N LYS A 787 22.67 15.84 -7.70
CA LYS A 787 22.93 16.31 -6.33
C LYS A 787 22.35 15.28 -5.36
N LEU A 788 23.12 14.22 -5.09
CA LEU A 788 22.79 13.18 -4.12
C LEU A 788 22.69 13.76 -2.71
N LYS A 789 21.52 14.31 -2.34
CA LYS A 789 21.12 14.55 -0.96
C LYS A 789 20.21 13.40 -0.50
N SER A 790 20.84 12.28 -0.12
CA SER A 790 20.24 11.08 0.49
C SER A 790 19.36 10.17 -0.40
N ASN A 791 19.19 8.91 0.03
CA ASN A 791 18.47 7.83 -0.68
C ASN A 791 17.08 7.53 -0.08
N TYR A 792 16.57 8.44 0.76
CA TYR A 792 15.34 8.19 1.50
C TYR A 792 14.14 8.54 0.61
N LEU A 793 13.74 9.79 0.46
CA LEU A 793 12.58 10.19 -0.33
C LEU A 793 12.88 10.45 -1.83
N THR A 794 11.98 10.07 -2.75
CA THR A 794 12.00 10.57 -4.13
C THR A 794 10.66 11.20 -4.51
N LEU A 795 10.72 12.42 -5.08
CA LEU A 795 9.58 13.15 -5.63
C LEU A 795 9.76 13.28 -7.15
N ILE A 796 8.86 12.67 -7.91
CA ILE A 796 8.81 12.75 -9.37
C ILE A 796 7.68 13.72 -9.72
N GLU A 797 7.98 14.74 -10.50
CA GLU A 797 6.98 15.65 -11.08
C GLU A 797 6.78 15.32 -12.56
N ILE A 798 5.53 15.07 -12.94
CA ILE A 798 5.13 14.92 -14.33
C ILE A 798 4.24 16.10 -14.68
N GLN A 799 4.75 17.00 -15.53
CA GLN A 799 3.97 18.10 -16.07
C GLN A 799 3.05 17.56 -17.17
N LEU A 800 1.75 17.77 -17.00
CA LEU A 800 0.72 17.39 -17.96
C LEU A 800 -0.05 18.61 -18.45
N ASP A 801 -0.61 18.47 -19.64
CA ASP A 801 -1.59 19.44 -20.15
C ASP A 801 -2.88 19.36 -19.32
N GLU A 802 -3.53 20.49 -19.04
CA GLU A 802 -4.71 20.53 -18.16
C GLU A 802 -5.88 19.64 -18.65
N LEU A 803 -5.91 19.32 -19.95
CA LEU A 803 -6.94 18.49 -20.57
C LEU A 803 -6.51 17.04 -20.78
N ASP A 804 -5.24 16.71 -20.49
CA ASP A 804 -4.72 15.35 -20.59
C ASP A 804 -5.09 14.57 -19.32
N MET A 805 -6.25 13.92 -19.38
CA MET A 805 -6.82 13.12 -18.30
C MET A 805 -6.65 11.62 -18.57
N SER A 806 -6.62 10.83 -17.50
CA SER A 806 -6.64 9.37 -17.64
C SER A 806 -7.93 8.92 -18.33
N TYR A 807 -7.84 7.74 -18.96
CA TYR A 807 -8.98 7.12 -19.64
C TYR A 807 -10.18 6.92 -18.69
N GLY A 808 -9.92 6.54 -17.44
CA GLY A 808 -10.93 6.37 -16.41
C GLY A 808 -11.65 7.68 -16.05
N SER A 809 -10.89 8.79 -15.91
CA SER A 809 -11.47 10.13 -15.66
C SER A 809 -12.35 10.60 -16.80
N HIS A 810 -11.92 10.38 -18.05
CA HIS A 810 -12.73 10.76 -19.21
C HIS A 810 -14.09 10.04 -19.21
N ARG A 811 -14.10 8.75 -18.84
CA ARG A 811 -15.34 7.97 -18.69
C ARG A 811 -16.20 8.45 -17.52
N PHE A 812 -15.59 8.74 -16.37
CA PHE A 812 -16.28 9.32 -15.22
C PHE A 812 -17.07 10.57 -15.63
N ILE A 813 -16.37 11.55 -16.22
CA ILE A 813 -16.94 12.82 -16.65
C ILE A 813 -18.06 12.61 -17.67
N THR A 814 -17.81 11.76 -18.68
CA THR A 814 -18.79 11.48 -19.72
C THR A 814 -20.07 10.85 -19.16
N LEU A 815 -19.95 9.99 -18.14
CA LEU A 815 -21.10 9.37 -17.47
C LEU A 815 -21.84 10.38 -16.59
N SER A 816 -21.12 11.21 -15.84
CA SER A 816 -21.70 12.26 -14.99
C SER A 816 -22.49 13.29 -15.80
N GLN A 817 -21.97 13.74 -16.94
CA GLN A 817 -22.64 14.74 -17.80
C GLN A 817 -23.88 14.20 -18.54
N LYS A 818 -24.02 12.89 -18.67
CA LYS A 818 -25.19 12.26 -19.33
C LYS A 818 -26.38 12.06 -18.40
N LYS A 819 -26.16 12.12 -17.08
CA LYS A 819 -27.23 12.11 -16.08
C LYS A 819 -27.71 13.53 -15.83
#